data_AF-A0A447I7I2-F1
#
_entry.id   AF-A0A447I7I2-F1
#
_cell.length_a   1.000
_cell.length_b   1.000
_cell.length_c   1.000
_cell.angle_alpha   90.00
_cell.angle_beta   90.00
_cell.angle_gamma   90.00
#
_symmetry.space_group_name_H-M   'P 1'
#
loop_
_entity.id
_entity.type
_entity.pdbx_description
1 polymer ?
#
loop_
_entity_poly.entity_id
_entity_poly.type
_entity_poly.pdbx_seq_one_letter_code
_entity_poly.pdbx_strand_id
1 'polypeptide(L)'
;MSFTLVTTWTPATDGEPLGYGIELTNTGDKPVSNFQLGFSGPARIDPHATLENGRLLKRLSNHTLIAPPEGFVLEPGQTWTATARGLSYGLRHWSDGANSAYVVLDDGSLVAIPTAPTKGKGHNAPLLKGAARFPVPAKAPVSHSIIPWPKHVDTSGNRIAPVGFDLQPEGDLAIRAADAFADLTAELFPVEAIVRPAAEGGMTVYVTEKAGLGGEAYEIAFSDNSAGVSASTHAGLFYGLVTLGHMLRGARHYPATFTWPTGGTINDEPGFAFRGTHLDVARQFYTGAEVSRLIRIMAWNKLNKFHWHLTEDEAWRLEIDAYPALTEIAAWRGHGKALPPLLGSGPQPAGGYYSKAVVRDIVALADDLAIAVIPEIDMPGHFYAALQALPELRDPNETGEYQSVQGFPNNSLNPAHEPVYKFVETVIDETLELFPAGIFHLGADEVPLAAWSGSPLALDMIETMAGPAMRKKHEAQYNQLGNHHGADEIEGSPTAILQAEFIKRVHAYITSKGAITGGWEEAAHGDAVDKDKSYVIGWRNVEINAALAERGFDIVVSPGQRYYLDMANSVSWAEPGAGWAGWSGPQETYEFEARAGFSEAGLKHLIGVQSCIWSESMTDRAIFDRLVFPRLSAVAEAGWTLPERKSWERFKALVGLMPIMYGNVEQAI
;
A
#
# COMPACT_ATOMS: atom_id res chain seq x y z
N MET A 1 -16.00 -33.24 -12.44
CA MET A 1 -14.55 -33.19 -12.72
C MET A 1 -13.87 -32.50 -11.55
N SER A 2 -12.67 -32.93 -11.18
CA SER A 2 -11.91 -32.38 -10.05
C SER A 2 -10.43 -32.41 -10.41
N PHE A 3 -9.69 -31.39 -10.00
CA PHE A 3 -8.26 -31.28 -10.27
C PHE A 3 -7.52 -30.74 -9.05
N THR A 4 -6.21 -30.94 -9.04
CA THR A 4 -5.28 -30.26 -8.13
C THR A 4 -4.10 -29.72 -8.92
N LEU A 5 -3.62 -28.53 -8.55
CA LEU A 5 -2.46 -27.91 -9.16
C LEU A 5 -1.32 -27.82 -8.13
N VAL A 6 -0.14 -28.26 -8.54
CA VAL A 6 1.12 -27.98 -7.84
C VAL A 6 2.02 -27.19 -8.77
N THR A 7 2.57 -26.09 -8.28
CA THR A 7 3.58 -25.31 -8.97
C THR A 7 4.91 -25.41 -8.24
N THR A 8 5.99 -25.49 -9.01
CA THR A 8 7.35 -25.60 -8.48
C THR A 8 8.23 -24.52 -9.09
N TRP A 9 9.15 -23.99 -8.28
CA TRP A 9 10.18 -23.07 -8.74
C TRP A 9 11.56 -23.72 -8.64
N THR A 10 12.30 -23.65 -9.74
CA THR A 10 13.68 -24.10 -9.85
C THR A 10 14.56 -22.90 -10.24
N PRO A 11 15.56 -22.52 -9.43
CA PRO A 11 16.47 -21.44 -9.77
C PRO A 11 17.30 -21.78 -11.02
N ALA A 12 17.78 -20.74 -11.71
CA ALA A 12 18.70 -20.92 -12.84
C ALA A 12 20.04 -21.53 -12.36
N THR A 13 20.69 -22.29 -13.23
CA THR A 13 22.05 -22.83 -13.04
C THR A 13 22.88 -22.57 -14.30
N ASP A 14 24.19 -22.82 -14.25
CA ASP A 14 25.12 -22.58 -15.37
C ASP A 14 24.74 -23.32 -16.67
N GLY A 15 23.89 -24.35 -16.61
CA GLY A 15 23.44 -25.14 -17.76
C GLY A 15 21.94 -25.18 -18.02
N GLU A 16 21.11 -24.61 -17.15
CA GLU A 16 19.65 -24.59 -17.31
C GLU A 16 19.04 -23.24 -16.89
N PRO A 17 18.17 -22.64 -17.71
CA PRO A 17 17.42 -21.46 -17.30
C PRO A 17 16.49 -21.81 -16.14
N LEU A 18 16.11 -20.78 -15.36
CA LEU A 18 15.13 -20.94 -14.30
C LEU A 18 13.85 -21.59 -14.85
N GLY A 19 13.23 -22.43 -14.03
CA GLY A 19 12.07 -23.23 -14.42
C GLY A 19 10.90 -22.98 -13.48
N TYR A 20 9.72 -22.76 -14.08
CA TYR A 20 8.46 -22.76 -13.37
C TYR A 20 7.65 -23.98 -13.80
N GLY A 21 7.66 -25.01 -12.94
CA GLY A 21 7.02 -26.29 -13.17
C GLY A 21 5.55 -26.27 -12.79
N ILE A 22 4.73 -26.93 -13.60
CA ILE A 22 3.28 -26.97 -13.50
C ILE A 22 2.87 -28.44 -13.52
N GLU A 23 2.18 -28.89 -12.49
CA GLU A 23 1.69 -30.26 -12.36
C GLU A 23 0.18 -30.24 -12.11
N LEU A 24 -0.60 -30.54 -13.16
CA LEU A 24 -2.05 -30.64 -13.08
C LEU A 24 -2.47 -32.10 -13.00
N THR A 25 -3.09 -32.49 -11.89
CA THR A 25 -3.58 -33.85 -11.69
C THR A 25 -5.10 -33.90 -11.80
N ASN A 26 -5.63 -34.82 -12.60
CA ASN A 26 -7.05 -35.10 -12.66
C ASN A 26 -7.44 -36.02 -11.49
N THR A 27 -8.10 -35.47 -10.48
CA THR A 27 -8.59 -36.21 -9.31
C THR A 27 -10.05 -36.63 -9.45
N GLY A 28 -10.66 -36.41 -10.62
CA GLY A 28 -11.98 -36.87 -10.97
C GLY A 28 -12.02 -38.32 -11.48
N ASP A 29 -13.16 -38.69 -12.04
CA ASP A 29 -13.51 -40.04 -12.49
C ASP A 29 -13.64 -40.17 -14.01
N LYS A 30 -13.40 -39.09 -14.77
CA LYS A 30 -13.55 -39.03 -16.23
C LYS A 30 -12.30 -38.48 -16.91
N PRO A 31 -11.94 -38.97 -18.12
CA PRO A 31 -10.89 -38.37 -18.93
C PRO A 31 -11.27 -36.97 -19.39
N VAL A 32 -10.25 -36.14 -19.62
CA VAL A 32 -10.42 -34.75 -20.06
C VAL A 32 -9.49 -34.45 -21.23
N SER A 33 -10.04 -34.03 -22.36
CA SER A 33 -9.31 -33.61 -23.56
C SER A 33 -9.58 -32.14 -23.87
N ASN A 34 -8.75 -31.52 -24.73
CA ASN A 34 -8.92 -30.15 -25.22
C ASN A 34 -9.08 -29.07 -24.15
N PHE A 35 -8.62 -29.34 -22.93
CA PHE A 35 -8.75 -28.40 -21.82
C PHE A 35 -7.68 -27.32 -21.87
N GLN A 36 -7.95 -26.21 -21.19
CA GLN A 36 -6.99 -25.14 -20.94
C GLN A 36 -6.82 -24.98 -19.43
N LEU A 37 -5.62 -24.67 -18.98
CA LEU A 37 -5.31 -24.35 -17.59
C LEU A 37 -5.02 -22.85 -17.48
N GLY A 38 -5.88 -22.14 -16.76
CA GLY A 38 -5.66 -20.75 -16.37
C GLY A 38 -5.12 -20.69 -14.94
N PHE A 39 -4.15 -19.82 -14.69
CA PHE A 39 -3.65 -19.53 -13.35
C PHE A 39 -3.14 -18.10 -13.25
N SER A 40 -3.13 -17.60 -12.02
CA SER A 40 -2.51 -16.31 -11.68
C SER A 40 -1.95 -16.34 -10.27
N GLY A 41 -1.07 -15.37 -10.01
CA GLY A 41 -0.37 -15.08 -8.77
C GLY A 41 0.56 -13.90 -9.02
N PRO A 42 1.53 -13.58 -8.15
CA PRO A 42 2.51 -12.55 -8.49
C PRO A 42 3.42 -12.94 -9.67
N ALA A 43 3.68 -14.22 -9.91
CA ALA A 43 4.63 -14.69 -10.92
C ALA A 43 4.18 -14.35 -12.35
N ARG A 44 5.14 -13.89 -13.16
CA ARG A 44 4.92 -13.56 -14.57
C ARG A 44 5.82 -14.42 -15.46
N ILE A 45 5.19 -15.14 -16.40
CA ILE A 45 5.92 -15.84 -17.46
C ILE A 45 6.45 -14.80 -18.46
N ASP A 46 7.75 -14.85 -18.73
CA ASP A 46 8.41 -13.87 -19.59
C ASP A 46 7.86 -13.87 -21.03
N PRO A 47 7.80 -12.71 -21.72
CA PRO A 47 7.57 -12.59 -23.17
C PRO A 47 8.29 -13.60 -24.05
N HIS A 48 9.53 -13.93 -23.71
CA HIS A 48 10.41 -14.80 -24.47
C HIS A 48 10.52 -16.21 -23.89
N ALA A 49 9.73 -16.53 -22.86
CA ALA A 49 9.75 -17.86 -22.25
C ALA A 49 9.30 -18.94 -23.25
N THR A 50 9.94 -20.11 -23.16
CA THR A 50 9.44 -21.32 -23.83
C THR A 50 8.60 -22.15 -22.87
N LEU A 51 7.65 -22.92 -23.39
CA LEU A 51 6.82 -23.82 -22.60
C LEU A 51 7.05 -25.26 -23.06
N GLU A 52 7.70 -26.05 -22.21
CA GLU A 52 7.93 -27.47 -22.43
C GLU A 52 6.65 -28.27 -22.13
N ASN A 53 6.35 -29.24 -23.00
CA ASN A 53 5.17 -30.11 -22.90
C ASN A 53 3.84 -29.35 -22.72
N GLY A 54 3.74 -28.17 -23.33
CA GLY A 54 2.55 -27.33 -23.31
C GLY A 54 2.59 -26.25 -24.39
N ARG A 55 1.52 -25.48 -24.48
CA ARG A 55 1.37 -24.34 -25.39
C ARG A 55 0.84 -23.15 -24.62
N LEU A 56 1.51 -22.01 -24.74
CA LEU A 56 1.02 -20.74 -24.20
C LEU A 56 -0.11 -20.23 -25.10
N LEU A 57 -1.29 -20.00 -24.53
CA LEU A 57 -2.46 -19.53 -25.27
C LEU A 57 -2.70 -18.03 -25.07
N LYS A 58 -2.63 -17.57 -23.82
CA LYS A 58 -2.79 -16.16 -23.48
C LYS A 58 -1.87 -15.81 -22.31
N ARG A 59 -1.33 -14.60 -22.34
CA ARG A 59 -0.67 -13.94 -21.22
C ARG A 59 -1.14 -12.50 -21.15
N LEU A 60 -1.42 -12.02 -19.94
CA LEU A 60 -1.57 -10.60 -19.64
C LEU A 60 -1.03 -10.37 -18.23
N SER A 61 0.05 -9.59 -18.07
CA SER A 61 0.71 -9.43 -16.78
C SER A 61 0.96 -10.81 -16.12
N ASN A 62 0.34 -11.06 -14.98
CA ASN A 62 0.45 -12.29 -14.19
C ASN A 62 -0.68 -13.31 -14.43
N HIS A 63 -1.59 -13.03 -15.36
CA HIS A 63 -2.55 -14.01 -15.84
C HIS A 63 -1.94 -14.85 -16.97
N THR A 64 -1.99 -16.17 -16.82
CA THR A 64 -1.51 -17.10 -17.84
C THR A 64 -2.59 -18.13 -18.15
N LEU A 65 -2.76 -18.43 -19.45
CA LEU A 65 -3.58 -19.52 -19.96
C LEU A 65 -2.71 -20.42 -20.84
N ILE A 66 -2.65 -21.71 -20.51
CA ILE A 66 -1.88 -22.71 -21.24
C ILE A 66 -2.74 -23.92 -21.61
N ALA A 67 -2.28 -24.72 -22.55
CA ALA A 67 -2.87 -26.01 -22.89
C ALA A 67 -1.79 -27.09 -23.04
N PRO A 68 -2.13 -28.37 -22.88
CA PRO A 68 -1.24 -29.46 -23.25
C PRO A 68 -1.00 -29.49 -24.78
N PRO A 69 -0.09 -30.38 -25.25
CA PRO A 69 0.05 -30.69 -26.66
C PRO A 69 -1.29 -31.12 -27.28
N GLU A 70 -1.46 -30.86 -28.58
CA GLU A 70 -2.69 -31.23 -29.28
C GLU A 70 -2.95 -32.74 -29.22
N GLY A 71 -4.21 -33.12 -29.02
CA GLY A 71 -4.62 -34.52 -28.88
C GLY A 71 -4.30 -35.15 -27.52
N PHE A 72 -3.71 -34.42 -26.57
CA PHE A 72 -3.49 -34.92 -25.22
C PHE A 72 -4.82 -35.16 -24.48
N VAL A 73 -4.90 -36.27 -23.76
CA VAL A 73 -6.01 -36.66 -22.90
C VAL A 73 -5.46 -36.88 -21.49
N LEU A 74 -6.04 -36.21 -20.50
CA LEU A 74 -5.69 -36.37 -19.09
C LEU A 74 -6.64 -37.38 -18.43
N GLU A 75 -6.14 -38.60 -18.24
CA GLU A 75 -6.89 -39.70 -17.63
C GLU A 75 -7.12 -39.48 -16.12
N PRO A 76 -8.16 -40.10 -15.53
CA PRO A 76 -8.33 -40.12 -14.07
C PRO A 76 -7.08 -40.61 -13.34
N GLY A 77 -6.61 -39.84 -12.37
CA GLY A 77 -5.39 -40.11 -11.61
C GLY A 77 -4.07 -39.78 -12.32
N GLN A 78 -4.11 -39.36 -13.59
CA GLN A 78 -2.94 -38.92 -14.33
C GLN A 78 -2.58 -37.46 -14.01
N THR A 79 -1.28 -37.17 -14.07
CA THR A 79 -0.73 -35.82 -13.97
C THR A 79 -0.16 -35.37 -15.32
N TRP A 80 -0.58 -34.21 -15.80
CA TRP A 80 0.07 -33.49 -16.87
C TRP A 80 1.13 -32.55 -16.30
N THR A 81 2.32 -32.59 -16.86
CA THR A 81 3.45 -31.74 -16.45
C THR A 81 3.84 -30.80 -17.58
N ALA A 82 4.07 -29.54 -17.26
CA ALA A 82 4.63 -28.54 -18.17
C ALA A 82 5.65 -27.68 -17.43
N THR A 83 6.61 -27.11 -18.16
CA THR A 83 7.63 -26.24 -17.57
C THR A 83 7.78 -24.98 -18.40
N ALA A 84 7.53 -23.82 -17.79
CA ALA A 84 7.90 -22.55 -18.39
C ALA A 84 9.39 -22.28 -18.11
N ARG A 85 10.19 -22.12 -19.17
CA ARG A 85 11.60 -21.74 -19.11
C ARG A 85 11.70 -20.25 -19.36
N GLY A 86 11.68 -19.49 -18.27
CA GLY A 86 11.66 -18.03 -18.28
C GLY A 86 10.49 -17.46 -17.47
N LEU A 87 10.84 -16.60 -16.54
CA LEU A 87 9.94 -15.73 -15.78
C LEU A 87 10.55 -14.33 -15.85
N SER A 88 9.71 -13.30 -15.78
CA SER A 88 10.18 -11.91 -15.73
C SER A 88 11.15 -11.66 -14.58
N TYR A 89 11.06 -12.46 -13.51
CA TYR A 89 12.00 -12.49 -12.38
C TYR A 89 11.98 -13.86 -11.70
N GLY A 90 13.06 -14.19 -11.00
CA GLY A 90 13.11 -15.36 -10.12
C GLY A 90 12.20 -15.18 -8.90
N LEU A 91 11.50 -16.24 -8.51
CA LEU A 91 10.68 -16.24 -7.30
C LEU A 91 11.59 -16.27 -6.07
N ARG A 92 11.20 -15.55 -5.01
CA ARG A 92 11.95 -15.45 -3.75
C ARG A 92 11.19 -16.08 -2.58
N HIS A 93 9.86 -16.13 -2.68
CA HIS A 93 8.95 -16.52 -1.62
C HIS A 93 7.88 -17.48 -2.12
N TRP A 94 7.33 -18.29 -1.20
CA TRP A 94 6.27 -19.27 -1.54
C TRP A 94 5.01 -18.61 -2.12
N SER A 95 4.76 -17.35 -1.76
CA SER A 95 3.62 -16.56 -2.19
C SER A 95 3.76 -16.00 -3.60
N ASP A 96 4.95 -16.06 -4.21
CA ASP A 96 5.19 -15.41 -5.49
C ASP A 96 4.59 -16.17 -6.67
N GLY A 97 4.42 -17.48 -6.57
CA GLY A 97 3.85 -18.27 -7.67
C GLY A 97 2.33 -18.23 -7.72
N ALA A 98 1.73 -19.22 -8.36
CA ALA A 98 0.28 -19.27 -8.53
C ALA A 98 -0.41 -19.43 -7.17
N ASN A 99 -1.45 -18.63 -6.96
CA ASN A 99 -2.32 -18.66 -5.78
C ASN A 99 -3.80 -18.86 -6.18
N SER A 100 -4.12 -18.79 -7.47
CA SER A 100 -5.40 -19.24 -8.01
C SER A 100 -5.22 -19.96 -9.35
N ALA A 101 -6.08 -20.95 -9.62
CA ALA A 101 -6.08 -21.68 -10.88
C ALA A 101 -7.48 -22.21 -11.23
N TYR A 102 -7.68 -22.48 -12.52
CA TYR A 102 -8.91 -23.02 -13.06
C TYR A 102 -8.66 -23.77 -14.37
N VAL A 103 -9.49 -24.77 -14.65
CA VAL A 103 -9.53 -25.46 -15.93
C VAL A 103 -10.72 -24.96 -16.74
N VAL A 104 -10.49 -24.64 -18.02
CA VAL A 104 -11.54 -24.44 -19.03
C VAL A 104 -11.68 -25.76 -19.79
N LEU A 105 -12.87 -26.36 -19.75
CA LEU A 105 -13.18 -27.59 -20.47
C LEU A 105 -13.52 -27.31 -21.94
N ASP A 106 -13.57 -28.36 -22.75
CA ASP A 106 -13.86 -28.28 -24.19
C ASP A 106 -15.23 -27.63 -24.50
N ASP A 107 -16.21 -27.79 -23.59
CA ASP A 107 -17.52 -27.16 -23.66
C ASP A 107 -17.55 -25.71 -23.16
N GLY A 108 -16.39 -25.17 -22.76
CA GLY A 108 -16.23 -23.83 -22.20
C GLY A 108 -16.55 -23.71 -20.71
N SER A 109 -16.97 -24.78 -20.04
CA SER A 109 -17.25 -24.74 -18.60
C SER A 109 -15.98 -24.62 -17.77
N LEU A 110 -16.10 -23.96 -16.61
CA LEU A 110 -14.99 -23.64 -15.71
C LEU A 110 -14.99 -24.55 -14.49
N VAL A 111 -13.82 -25.08 -14.16
CA VAL A 111 -13.57 -25.81 -12.90
C VAL A 111 -12.49 -25.08 -12.13
N ALA A 112 -12.85 -24.41 -11.04
CA ALA A 112 -11.88 -23.80 -10.12
C ALA A 112 -11.05 -24.89 -9.44
N ILE A 113 -9.75 -24.63 -9.26
CA ILE A 113 -8.79 -25.59 -8.72
C ILE A 113 -8.27 -25.08 -7.37
N PRO A 114 -8.22 -25.93 -6.33
CA PRO A 114 -7.45 -25.62 -5.13
C PRO A 114 -5.97 -25.51 -5.49
N THR A 115 -5.37 -24.34 -5.25
CA THR A 115 -3.95 -24.09 -5.51
C THR A 115 -3.16 -24.19 -4.21
N ALA A 116 -2.15 -25.06 -4.19
CA ALA A 116 -1.21 -25.11 -3.09
C ALA A 116 -0.14 -24.00 -3.25
N PRO A 117 0.47 -23.51 -2.15
CA PRO A 117 1.67 -22.67 -2.21
C PRO A 117 2.72 -23.23 -3.18
N THR A 118 3.39 -22.34 -3.90
CA THR A 118 4.45 -22.75 -4.82
C THR A 118 5.61 -23.36 -4.04
N LYS A 119 6.11 -24.50 -4.50
CA LYS A 119 7.21 -25.22 -3.86
C LYS A 119 8.54 -24.75 -4.42
N GLY A 120 9.41 -24.22 -3.57
CA GLY A 120 10.79 -23.94 -3.94
C GLY A 120 11.64 -25.21 -3.86
N LYS A 121 12.34 -25.59 -4.93
CA LYS A 121 13.22 -26.75 -4.92
C LYS A 121 14.35 -26.56 -3.90
N GLY A 122 14.44 -27.44 -2.91
CA GLY A 122 15.43 -27.36 -1.83
C GLY A 122 14.97 -26.61 -0.57
N HIS A 123 13.72 -26.12 -0.55
CA HIS A 123 13.15 -25.43 0.60
C HIS A 123 12.08 -26.29 1.29
N ASN A 124 12.30 -26.61 2.57
CA ASN A 124 11.41 -27.45 3.37
C ASN A 124 10.98 -26.79 4.69
N ALA A 125 11.24 -25.49 4.88
CA ALA A 125 10.83 -24.77 6.07
C ALA A 125 9.29 -24.63 6.08
N PRO A 126 8.63 -24.74 7.26
CA PRO A 126 7.22 -24.43 7.39
C PRO A 126 6.95 -22.98 6.94
N LEU A 127 5.89 -22.76 6.17
CA LEU A 127 5.61 -21.43 5.64
C LEU A 127 5.01 -20.55 6.73
N LEU A 128 5.18 -19.23 6.62
CA LEU A 128 4.80 -18.28 7.65
C LEU A 128 3.64 -17.39 7.18
N LYS A 129 2.68 -17.16 8.09
CA LYS A 129 1.60 -16.17 7.98
C LYS A 129 1.24 -15.64 9.37
N GLY A 130 0.49 -14.54 9.43
CA GLY A 130 0.10 -13.86 10.66
C GLY A 130 1.19 -12.97 11.26
N ALA A 131 0.78 -11.97 12.03
CA ALA A 131 1.67 -11.01 12.68
C ALA A 131 2.66 -11.70 13.61
N ALA A 132 3.93 -11.31 13.52
CA ALA A 132 4.99 -11.78 14.42
C ALA A 132 4.63 -11.49 15.89
N ARG A 133 4.97 -12.41 16.80
CA ARG A 133 4.64 -12.27 18.23
C ARG A 133 5.70 -11.49 18.99
N PHE A 134 5.28 -10.42 19.66
CA PHE A 134 6.12 -9.59 20.53
C PHE A 134 5.58 -9.61 21.97
N PRO A 135 5.89 -10.64 22.77
CA PRO A 135 5.34 -10.74 24.13
C PRO A 135 5.91 -9.64 25.03
N VAL A 136 5.05 -9.08 25.88
CA VAL A 136 5.49 -8.14 26.93
C VAL A 136 6.38 -8.89 27.93
N PRO A 137 7.63 -8.43 28.17
CA PRO A 137 8.52 -9.07 29.12
C PRO A 137 8.08 -8.79 30.56
N ALA A 138 8.46 -9.66 31.51
CA ALA A 138 8.17 -9.43 32.93
C ALA A 138 8.75 -8.11 33.45
N LYS A 139 9.89 -7.67 32.91
CA LYS A 139 10.54 -6.38 33.18
C LYS A 139 10.77 -5.66 31.86
N ALA A 140 10.08 -4.54 31.64
CA ALA A 140 10.29 -3.68 30.50
C ALA A 140 11.35 -2.60 30.79
N PRO A 141 12.01 -2.02 29.77
CA PRO A 141 12.96 -0.91 29.94
C PRO A 141 12.34 0.39 30.49
N VAL A 142 11.01 0.49 30.48
CA VAL A 142 10.24 1.66 30.91
C VAL A 142 9.03 1.23 31.73
N SER A 143 8.50 2.15 32.54
CA SER A 143 7.37 1.87 33.45
C SER A 143 5.99 2.07 32.81
N HIS A 144 5.92 2.67 31.62
CA HIS A 144 4.67 2.95 30.92
C HIS A 144 4.70 2.36 29.51
N SER A 145 3.59 1.76 29.08
CA SER A 145 3.42 1.31 27.71
C SER A 145 2.89 2.46 26.86
N ILE A 146 3.74 3.04 26.01
CA ILE A 146 3.38 4.11 25.07
C ILE A 146 4.16 3.90 23.77
N ILE A 147 3.44 3.80 22.65
CA ILE A 147 3.99 3.83 21.28
C ILE A 147 3.13 4.81 20.47
N PRO A 148 3.68 5.75 19.71
CA PRO A 148 5.07 6.20 19.75
C PRO A 148 5.49 6.75 21.11
N TRP A 149 6.79 6.72 21.41
CA TRP A 149 7.32 7.20 22.69
C TRP A 149 7.37 8.73 22.80
N PRO A 150 6.91 9.33 23.92
CA PRO A 150 6.84 10.78 24.05
C PRO A 150 8.19 11.51 24.15
N LYS A 151 8.19 12.78 23.71
CA LYS A 151 9.30 13.72 23.86
C LYS A 151 9.74 13.86 25.31
N HIS A 152 8.80 14.10 26.24
CA HIS A 152 9.08 14.22 27.67
C HIS A 152 8.13 13.37 28.51
N VAL A 153 8.68 12.58 29.44
CA VAL A 153 7.93 11.76 30.41
C VAL A 153 8.59 11.96 31.78
N ASP A 154 7.90 12.65 32.69
CA ASP A 154 8.35 12.89 34.07
C ASP A 154 7.19 12.60 35.01
N THR A 155 7.00 11.32 35.29
CA THR A 155 5.91 10.81 36.12
C THR A 155 6.44 10.36 37.48
N SER A 156 5.58 10.45 38.50
CA SER A 156 5.91 10.07 39.86
C SER A 156 4.79 9.31 40.54
N GLY A 157 5.15 8.57 41.59
CA GLY A 157 4.24 7.69 42.31
C GLY A 157 3.73 6.51 41.48
N ASN A 158 2.97 5.64 42.12
CA ASN A 158 2.37 4.48 41.49
C ASN A 158 1.10 4.09 42.23
N ARG A 159 0.07 3.71 41.47
CA ARG A 159 -1.15 3.10 41.99
C ARG A 159 -1.64 1.99 41.07
N ILE A 160 -2.67 1.29 41.51
CA ILE A 160 -3.43 0.38 40.65
C ILE A 160 -4.02 1.19 39.49
N ALA A 161 -3.90 0.67 38.26
CA ALA A 161 -4.47 1.29 37.08
C ALA A 161 -5.98 1.50 37.25
N PRO A 162 -6.54 2.63 36.78
CA PRO A 162 -7.97 2.83 36.82
C PRO A 162 -8.69 1.77 35.97
N VAL A 163 -9.97 1.53 36.24
CA VAL A 163 -10.77 0.55 35.47
C VAL A 163 -11.26 1.12 34.12
N GLY A 164 -11.15 2.43 33.94
CA GLY A 164 -11.52 3.20 32.75
C GLY A 164 -11.46 4.71 33.04
N PHE A 165 -11.80 5.53 32.06
CA PHE A 165 -11.78 6.98 32.14
C PHE A 165 -13.17 7.58 32.04
N ASP A 166 -13.50 8.41 33.02
CA ASP A 166 -14.65 9.31 32.99
C ASP A 166 -14.18 10.64 32.39
N LEU A 167 -14.44 10.84 31.10
CA LEU A 167 -13.97 12.02 30.37
C LEU A 167 -14.83 13.25 30.72
N GLN A 168 -14.18 14.33 31.10
CA GLN A 168 -14.79 15.62 31.44
C GLN A 168 -14.28 16.70 30.48
N PRO A 169 -14.79 16.75 29.23
CA PRO A 169 -14.36 17.73 28.24
C PRO A 169 -14.95 19.13 28.49
N GLU A 170 -14.15 20.16 28.29
CA GLU A 170 -14.56 21.57 28.35
C GLU A 170 -14.31 22.27 27.00
N GLY A 171 -15.39 22.61 26.30
CA GLY A 171 -15.35 23.26 24.98
C GLY A 171 -15.59 22.29 23.82
N ASP A 172 -15.90 22.84 22.64
CA ASP A 172 -16.33 22.06 21.47
C ASP A 172 -15.20 21.16 20.95
N LEU A 173 -13.94 21.63 20.95
CA LEU A 173 -12.80 20.82 20.51
C LEU A 173 -12.54 19.65 21.46
N ALA A 174 -12.71 19.87 22.77
CA ALA A 174 -12.56 18.84 23.78
C ALA A 174 -13.66 17.78 23.71
N ILE A 175 -14.92 18.20 23.49
CA ILE A 175 -16.04 17.27 23.29
C ILE A 175 -15.78 16.39 22.08
N ARG A 176 -15.42 17.00 20.95
CA ARG A 176 -15.10 16.26 19.72
C ARG A 176 -13.98 15.22 19.93
N ALA A 177 -12.89 15.62 20.59
CA ALA A 177 -11.77 14.71 20.87
C ALA A 177 -12.15 13.57 21.81
N ALA A 178 -12.97 13.86 22.84
CA ALA A 178 -13.45 12.86 23.78
C ALA A 178 -14.37 11.83 23.12
N ASP A 179 -15.31 12.28 22.28
CA ASP A 179 -16.23 11.42 21.52
C ASP A 179 -15.45 10.54 20.54
N ALA A 180 -14.55 11.13 19.75
CA ALA A 180 -13.69 10.40 18.82
C ALA A 180 -12.85 9.32 19.51
N PHE A 181 -12.29 9.62 20.69
CA PHE A 181 -11.53 8.65 21.48
C PHE A 181 -12.42 7.54 22.07
N ALA A 182 -13.63 7.87 22.53
CA ALA A 182 -14.59 6.89 23.01
C ALA A 182 -14.97 5.91 21.90
N ASP A 183 -15.33 6.41 20.72
CA ASP A 183 -15.67 5.59 19.55
C ASP A 183 -14.48 4.74 19.07
N LEU A 184 -13.28 5.33 19.02
CA LEU A 184 -12.07 4.61 18.66
C LEU A 184 -11.83 3.39 19.57
N THR A 185 -11.93 3.61 20.88
CA THR A 185 -11.62 2.56 21.86
C THR A 185 -12.72 1.52 21.96
N ALA A 186 -13.99 1.90 21.75
CA ALA A 186 -15.09 0.96 21.64
C ALA A 186 -14.92 0.01 20.44
N GLU A 187 -14.44 0.51 19.31
CA GLU A 187 -14.26 -0.28 18.09
C GLU A 187 -13.00 -1.15 18.12
N LEU A 188 -11.87 -0.62 18.61
CA LEU A 188 -10.62 -1.39 18.67
C LEU A 188 -10.57 -2.36 19.85
N PHE A 189 -11.19 -2.00 20.97
CA PHE A 189 -11.09 -2.72 22.25
C PHE A 189 -12.46 -2.86 22.94
N PRO A 190 -13.48 -3.43 22.28
CA PRO A 190 -14.88 -3.42 22.75
C PRO A 190 -15.10 -4.02 24.14
N VAL A 191 -14.22 -4.93 24.58
CA VAL A 191 -14.32 -5.60 25.89
C VAL A 191 -13.50 -4.93 27.00
N GLU A 192 -12.68 -3.94 26.66
CA GLU A 192 -11.78 -3.31 27.64
C GLU A 192 -12.46 -2.17 28.41
N ALA A 193 -13.52 -1.55 27.85
CA ALA A 193 -14.27 -0.44 28.44
C ALA A 193 -13.34 0.70 28.93
N ILE A 194 -12.51 1.21 28.00
CA ILE A 194 -11.51 2.25 28.28
C ILE A 194 -12.17 3.56 28.70
N VAL A 195 -13.23 3.99 28.00
CA VAL A 195 -14.09 5.09 28.45
C VAL A 195 -15.23 4.49 29.29
N ARG A 196 -15.43 5.04 30.48
CA ARG A 196 -16.30 4.50 31.53
C ARG A 196 -16.82 5.62 32.42
N PRO A 197 -18.13 5.75 32.65
CA PRO A 197 -18.68 6.78 33.53
C PRO A 197 -18.18 6.66 34.97
N ALA A 198 -18.15 7.79 35.70
CA ALA A 198 -17.80 7.82 37.13
C ALA A 198 -18.66 6.86 37.98
N ALA A 199 -19.95 6.71 37.66
CA ALA A 199 -20.87 5.80 38.34
C ALA A 199 -20.44 4.33 38.27
N GLU A 200 -19.62 3.96 37.29
CA GLU A 200 -19.05 2.62 37.10
C GLU A 200 -17.60 2.50 37.57
N GLY A 201 -17.08 3.53 38.25
CA GLY A 201 -15.71 3.59 38.76
C GLY A 201 -14.69 4.16 37.77
N GLY A 202 -15.14 4.85 36.72
CA GLY A 202 -14.26 5.60 35.83
C GLY A 202 -13.48 6.67 36.58
N MET A 203 -12.18 6.79 36.28
CA MET A 203 -11.34 7.85 36.83
C MET A 203 -11.54 9.12 36.02
N THR A 204 -11.73 10.25 36.69
CA THR A 204 -11.88 11.56 36.05
C THR A 204 -10.66 11.93 35.20
N VAL A 205 -10.90 12.26 33.94
CA VAL A 205 -9.94 12.84 33.00
C VAL A 205 -10.48 14.15 32.48
N TYR A 206 -9.89 15.27 32.89
CA TYR A 206 -10.24 16.59 32.36
C TYR A 206 -9.63 16.74 30.96
N VAL A 207 -10.42 17.22 29.99
CA VAL A 207 -9.95 17.48 28.63
C VAL A 207 -10.20 18.94 28.32
N THR A 208 -9.14 19.74 28.24
CA THR A 208 -9.25 21.21 28.23
C THR A 208 -8.40 21.86 27.16
N GLU A 209 -8.96 22.85 26.48
CA GLU A 209 -8.20 23.65 25.51
C GLU A 209 -7.14 24.51 26.22
N LYS A 210 -5.91 24.48 25.70
CA LYS A 210 -4.78 25.30 26.17
C LYS A 210 -4.04 25.89 24.98
N ALA A 211 -4.09 27.21 24.86
CA ALA A 211 -3.41 27.95 23.79
C ALA A 211 -1.88 27.90 23.92
N GLY A 212 -1.17 28.08 22.79
CA GLY A 212 0.28 28.21 22.73
C GLY A 212 1.06 26.91 22.51
N LEU A 213 0.36 25.80 22.21
CA LEU A 213 0.95 24.52 21.85
C LEU A 213 0.93 24.32 20.33
N GLY A 214 1.84 23.49 19.81
CA GLY A 214 1.87 23.11 18.40
C GLY A 214 0.60 22.39 17.96
N GLY A 215 0.37 22.30 16.65
CA GLY A 215 -0.90 21.83 16.07
C GLY A 215 -1.32 20.40 16.43
N GLU A 216 -0.39 19.56 16.88
CA GLU A 216 -0.64 18.19 17.35
C GLU A 216 -0.01 17.94 18.73
N ALA A 217 0.51 19.00 19.38
CA ALA A 217 1.18 18.92 20.66
C ALA A 217 0.16 18.86 21.81
N TYR A 218 0.52 18.15 22.88
CA TYR A 218 -0.33 18.00 24.04
C TYR A 218 0.48 17.88 25.33
N GLU A 219 -0.20 18.18 26.44
CA GLU A 219 0.29 17.98 27.79
C GLU A 219 -0.66 17.05 28.54
N ILE A 220 -0.11 16.13 29.32
CA ILE A 220 -0.85 15.28 30.27
C ILE A 220 -0.33 15.61 31.67
N ALA A 221 -1.22 15.93 32.59
CA ALA A 221 -0.89 16.12 34.00
C ALA A 221 -1.58 15.05 34.86
N PHE A 222 -0.83 14.41 35.75
CA PHE A 222 -1.36 13.40 36.65
C PHE A 222 -1.57 13.96 38.06
N SER A 223 -2.59 13.45 38.75
CA SER A 223 -2.90 13.75 40.14
C SER A 223 -3.40 12.50 40.85
N ASP A 224 -3.50 12.54 42.18
CA ASP A 224 -3.78 11.37 43.02
C ASP A 224 -5.02 10.58 42.61
N ASN A 225 -6.07 11.24 42.09
CA ASN A 225 -7.36 10.65 41.71
C ASN A 225 -7.87 11.08 40.32
N SER A 226 -7.05 11.75 39.51
CA SER A 226 -7.44 12.25 38.19
C SER A 226 -6.26 12.39 37.24
N ALA A 227 -6.55 12.61 35.96
CA ALA A 227 -5.59 13.13 34.98
C ALA A 227 -6.19 14.33 34.25
N GLY A 228 -5.35 15.12 33.60
CA GLY A 228 -5.77 16.19 32.69
C GLY A 228 -5.03 16.06 31.37
N VAL A 229 -5.72 16.28 30.26
CA VAL A 229 -5.18 16.40 28.90
C VAL A 229 -5.45 17.81 28.41
N SER A 230 -4.41 18.51 27.96
CA SER A 230 -4.55 19.86 27.43
C SER A 230 -3.79 20.05 26.11
N ALA A 231 -4.41 20.72 25.15
CA ALA A 231 -3.82 21.04 23.84
C ALA A 231 -4.52 22.24 23.17
N SER A 232 -3.88 22.79 22.12
CA SER A 232 -4.45 23.92 21.35
C SER A 232 -5.43 23.51 20.26
N THR A 233 -5.52 22.22 19.94
CA THR A 233 -6.31 21.70 18.80
C THR A 233 -7.00 20.40 19.16
N HIS A 234 -8.01 20.04 18.35
CA HIS A 234 -8.64 18.72 18.37
C HIS A 234 -7.60 17.57 18.30
N ALA A 235 -6.64 17.64 17.37
CA ALA A 235 -5.65 16.58 17.17
C ALA A 235 -4.75 16.38 18.41
N GLY A 236 -4.29 17.46 19.04
CA GLY A 236 -3.50 17.37 20.28
C GLY A 236 -4.30 16.75 21.43
N LEU A 237 -5.55 17.18 21.65
CA LEU A 237 -6.42 16.62 22.69
C LEU A 237 -6.65 15.12 22.46
N PHE A 238 -6.98 14.75 21.23
CA PHE A 238 -7.19 13.36 20.83
C PHE A 238 -5.93 12.51 21.03
N TYR A 239 -4.75 12.96 20.60
CA TYR A 239 -3.50 12.23 20.79
C TYR A 239 -3.07 12.10 22.26
N GLY A 240 -3.38 13.09 23.10
CA GLY A 240 -3.18 12.98 24.55
C GLY A 240 -4.05 11.88 25.16
N LEU A 241 -5.32 11.76 24.74
CA LEU A 241 -6.20 10.67 25.15
C LEU A 241 -5.71 9.31 24.65
N VAL A 242 -5.23 9.21 23.39
CA VAL A 242 -4.60 7.98 22.86
C VAL A 242 -3.41 7.55 23.73
N THR A 243 -2.57 8.49 24.18
CA THR A 243 -1.46 8.19 25.10
C THR A 243 -1.94 7.67 26.44
N LEU A 244 -2.97 8.26 27.05
CA LEU A 244 -3.59 7.71 28.27
C LEU A 244 -4.14 6.29 28.04
N GLY A 245 -4.75 6.06 26.88
CA GLY A 245 -5.23 4.76 26.45
C GLY A 245 -4.11 3.70 26.41
N HIS A 246 -2.96 4.01 25.80
CA HIS A 246 -1.79 3.12 25.81
C HIS A 246 -1.34 2.75 27.22
N MET A 247 -1.18 3.76 28.07
CA MET A 247 -0.75 3.56 29.45
C MET A 247 -1.73 2.68 30.22
N LEU A 248 -3.03 2.89 30.03
CA LEU A 248 -4.08 2.16 30.71
C LEU A 248 -4.06 0.68 30.32
N ARG A 249 -4.01 0.41 29.02
CA ARG A 249 -4.00 -0.96 28.49
C ARG A 249 -2.76 -1.70 28.99
N GLY A 250 -1.58 -1.08 28.93
CA GLY A 250 -0.36 -1.66 29.48
C GLY A 250 -0.51 -2.00 30.96
N ALA A 251 -0.90 -1.03 31.80
CA ALA A 251 -0.99 -1.22 33.24
C ALA A 251 -2.10 -2.18 33.68
N ARG A 252 -3.18 -2.33 32.89
CA ARG A 252 -4.26 -3.31 33.17
C ARG A 252 -3.91 -4.72 32.73
N HIS A 253 -3.34 -4.91 31.54
CA HIS A 253 -2.99 -6.24 31.01
C HIS A 253 -1.72 -6.79 31.66
N TYR A 254 -0.78 -5.92 32.05
CA TYR A 254 0.51 -6.30 32.63
C TYR A 254 0.86 -5.44 33.87
N PRO A 255 0.07 -5.53 34.96
CA PRO A 255 0.22 -4.69 36.16
C PRO A 255 1.53 -4.94 36.94
N ALA A 256 2.19 -6.07 36.70
CA ALA A 256 3.51 -6.36 37.27
C ALA A 256 4.67 -5.69 36.51
N THR A 257 4.39 -5.20 35.29
CA THR A 257 5.39 -4.64 34.37
C THR A 257 5.18 -3.14 34.18
N PHE A 258 3.93 -2.68 34.03
CA PHE A 258 3.59 -1.29 33.81
C PHE A 258 2.82 -0.69 34.97
N THR A 259 3.07 0.58 35.25
CA THR A 259 2.51 1.33 36.39
C THR A 259 1.58 2.43 35.93
N TRP A 260 0.68 2.85 36.83
CA TRP A 260 -0.13 4.05 36.65
C TRP A 260 0.32 5.15 37.63
N PRO A 261 0.72 6.34 37.15
CA PRO A 261 1.29 7.38 38.01
C PRO A 261 0.24 8.12 38.85
N THR A 262 0.68 8.70 39.97
CA THR A 262 -0.15 9.58 40.83
C THR A 262 0.24 11.05 40.73
N GLY A 263 1.32 11.37 40.01
CA GLY A 263 1.75 12.74 39.77
C GLY A 263 2.72 12.85 38.60
N GLY A 264 3.09 14.09 38.26
CA GLY A 264 4.00 14.41 37.17
C GLY A 264 3.30 14.68 35.84
N THR A 265 4.08 14.80 34.76
CA THR A 265 3.60 15.23 33.45
C THR A 265 4.20 14.45 32.28
N ILE A 266 3.46 14.45 31.16
CA ILE A 266 3.95 14.07 29.84
C ILE A 266 3.72 15.28 28.93
N ASN A 267 4.76 15.73 28.23
CA ASN A 267 4.65 16.77 27.21
C ASN A 267 5.15 16.17 25.90
N ASP A 268 4.36 16.29 24.84
CA ASP A 268 4.65 15.58 23.61
C ASP A 268 4.19 16.33 22.37
N GLU A 269 4.90 16.09 21.28
CA GLU A 269 4.65 16.64 19.95
C GLU A 269 5.35 15.75 18.90
N PRO A 270 4.86 15.68 17.66
CA PRO A 270 5.43 14.81 16.64
C PRO A 270 6.76 15.33 16.10
N GLY A 271 7.66 14.41 15.75
CA GLY A 271 8.94 14.72 15.09
C GLY A 271 8.82 15.09 13.60
N PHE A 272 7.68 14.79 12.96
CA PHE A 272 7.35 15.17 11.58
C PHE A 272 5.88 15.56 11.45
N ALA A 273 5.57 16.50 10.56
CA ALA A 273 4.20 16.93 10.27
C ALA A 273 3.44 15.93 9.40
N PHE A 274 4.12 15.24 8.49
CA PHE A 274 3.55 14.20 7.63
C PHE A 274 3.90 12.80 8.17
N ARG A 275 2.91 12.05 8.64
CA ARG A 275 3.07 10.67 9.13
C ARG A 275 2.04 9.79 8.44
N GLY A 276 2.44 9.27 7.27
CA GLY A 276 1.52 8.67 6.32
C GLY A 276 1.48 7.15 6.34
N THR A 277 0.34 6.62 5.90
CA THR A 277 0.19 5.23 5.46
C THR A 277 -0.55 5.20 4.15
N HIS A 278 0.10 4.61 3.15
CA HIS A 278 -0.48 4.27 1.86
C HIS A 278 -1.11 2.88 1.90
N LEU A 279 -2.31 2.74 1.36
CA LEU A 279 -2.97 1.46 1.10
C LEU A 279 -3.40 1.37 -0.37
N ASP A 280 -2.84 0.39 -1.06
CA ASP A 280 -3.30 -0.04 -2.37
C ASP A 280 -4.54 -0.91 -2.23
N VAL A 281 -5.65 -0.43 -2.80
CA VAL A 281 -6.92 -1.15 -2.87
C VAL A 281 -7.28 -1.54 -4.31
N ALA A 282 -6.42 -1.19 -5.28
CA ALA A 282 -6.58 -1.51 -6.69
C ALA A 282 -6.18 -2.96 -6.97
N ARG A 283 -5.00 -3.40 -6.51
CA ARG A 283 -4.53 -4.78 -6.74
C ARG A 283 -5.37 -5.78 -5.96
N GLN A 284 -5.64 -5.53 -4.67
CA GLN A 284 -6.58 -6.30 -3.84
C GLN A 284 -7.63 -5.38 -3.24
N PHE A 285 -8.90 -5.77 -3.34
CA PHE A 285 -9.99 -4.97 -2.79
C PHE A 285 -10.12 -5.15 -1.27
N TYR A 286 -10.35 -4.02 -0.58
CA TYR A 286 -10.67 -3.97 0.84
C TYR A 286 -12.03 -3.28 1.00
N THR A 287 -12.91 -3.87 1.79
CA THR A 287 -14.22 -3.30 2.10
C THR A 287 -14.10 -1.98 2.85
N GLY A 288 -15.14 -1.15 2.83
CA GLY A 288 -15.16 0.11 3.59
C GLY A 288 -14.89 -0.12 5.09
N ALA A 289 -15.42 -1.21 5.66
CA ALA A 289 -15.16 -1.59 7.05
C ALA A 289 -13.68 -1.94 7.32
N GLU A 290 -13.02 -2.63 6.39
CA GLU A 290 -11.58 -2.92 6.49
C GLU A 290 -10.76 -1.62 6.43
N VAL A 291 -11.08 -0.71 5.50
CA VAL A 291 -10.42 0.61 5.41
C VAL A 291 -10.63 1.43 6.68
N SER A 292 -11.86 1.55 7.17
CA SER A 292 -12.18 2.22 8.44
C SER A 292 -11.41 1.62 9.62
N ARG A 293 -11.27 0.29 9.66
CA ARG A 293 -10.49 -0.39 10.71
C ARG A 293 -9.00 -0.05 10.63
N LEU A 294 -8.41 0.02 9.44
CA LEU A 294 -7.03 0.46 9.28
C LEU A 294 -6.84 1.91 9.76
N ILE A 295 -7.75 2.82 9.41
CA ILE A 295 -7.71 4.22 9.86
C ILE A 295 -7.77 4.31 11.39
N ARG A 296 -8.59 3.50 12.06
CA ARG A 296 -8.60 3.42 13.53
C ARG A 296 -7.25 2.94 14.09
N ILE A 297 -6.65 1.92 13.48
CA ILE A 297 -5.31 1.45 13.88
C ILE A 297 -4.26 2.54 13.65
N MET A 298 -4.33 3.29 12.54
CA MET A 298 -3.47 4.43 12.26
C MET A 298 -3.60 5.52 13.33
N ALA A 299 -4.82 5.85 13.73
CA ALA A 299 -5.10 6.84 14.76
C ALA A 299 -4.53 6.43 16.13
N TRP A 300 -4.65 5.15 16.48
CA TRP A 300 -4.02 4.58 17.68
C TRP A 300 -2.48 4.69 17.63
N ASN A 301 -1.89 4.64 16.43
CA ASN A 301 -0.46 4.86 16.19
C ASN A 301 -0.08 6.35 16.04
N LYS A 302 -1.03 7.29 16.09
CA LYS A 302 -0.82 8.73 15.83
C LYS A 302 -0.28 9.08 14.43
N LEU A 303 -0.59 8.23 13.44
CA LEU A 303 -0.42 8.55 12.02
C LEU A 303 -1.55 9.51 11.59
N ASN A 304 -1.27 10.43 10.66
CA ASN A 304 -2.18 11.55 10.35
C ASN A 304 -2.46 11.77 8.86
N LYS A 305 -1.89 10.96 7.97
CA LYS A 305 -2.18 10.96 6.53
C LYS A 305 -2.54 9.55 6.07
N PHE A 306 -3.74 9.37 5.53
CA PHE A 306 -4.14 8.14 4.86
C PHE A 306 -4.06 8.36 3.35
N HIS A 307 -3.03 7.81 2.72
CA HIS A 307 -2.84 7.85 1.28
C HIS A 307 -3.56 6.66 0.64
N TRP A 308 -4.58 6.94 -0.16
CA TRP A 308 -5.50 5.93 -0.65
C TRP A 308 -5.34 5.73 -2.16
N HIS A 309 -4.66 4.64 -2.52
CA HIS A 309 -4.36 4.31 -3.91
C HIS A 309 -5.52 3.56 -4.55
N LEU A 310 -6.33 4.31 -5.29
CA LEU A 310 -7.66 3.92 -5.74
C LEU A 310 -7.70 3.35 -7.16
N THR A 311 -6.62 3.47 -7.93
CA THR A 311 -6.62 3.12 -9.36
C THR A 311 -5.32 2.52 -9.78
N GLU A 312 -5.39 1.50 -10.62
CA GLU A 312 -4.21 0.91 -11.24
C GLU A 312 -4.58 0.08 -12.49
N ASP A 313 -3.58 -0.45 -13.21
CA ASP A 313 -3.72 -1.41 -14.31
C ASP A 313 -4.68 -2.57 -14.00
N GLU A 314 -4.71 -3.07 -12.76
CA GLU A 314 -5.57 -4.18 -12.38
C GLU A 314 -7.01 -3.81 -12.02
N ALA A 315 -7.27 -2.54 -11.68
CA ALA A 315 -8.63 -2.06 -11.41
C ALA A 315 -8.78 -0.56 -11.18
N TRP A 316 -10.03 -0.10 -11.34
CA TRP A 316 -10.50 1.20 -10.86
C TRP A 316 -11.45 1.06 -9.66
N ARG A 317 -11.27 1.85 -8.58
CA ARG A 317 -11.99 1.67 -7.31
C ARG A 317 -12.87 2.83 -6.86
N LEU A 318 -12.86 3.97 -7.54
CA LEU A 318 -13.64 5.15 -7.14
C LEU A 318 -14.87 5.35 -8.03
N GLU A 319 -16.04 5.62 -7.45
CA GLU A 319 -17.20 6.04 -8.25
C GLU A 319 -17.01 7.45 -8.84
N ILE A 320 -17.15 7.56 -10.17
CA ILE A 320 -17.13 8.81 -10.93
C ILE A 320 -18.42 8.87 -11.75
N ASP A 321 -19.29 9.83 -11.45
CA ASP A 321 -20.63 9.93 -12.02
C ASP A 321 -20.58 10.17 -13.54
N ALA A 322 -19.60 10.94 -14.01
CA ALA A 322 -19.40 11.19 -15.44
C ALA A 322 -18.94 9.94 -16.22
N TYR A 323 -18.37 8.94 -15.53
CA TYR A 323 -17.74 7.77 -16.16
C TYR A 323 -18.11 6.45 -15.44
N PRO A 324 -19.40 6.03 -15.47
CA PRO A 324 -19.87 4.84 -14.76
C PRO A 324 -19.17 3.55 -15.21
N ALA A 325 -18.71 3.48 -16.46
CA ALA A 325 -17.98 2.35 -17.01
C ALA A 325 -16.72 1.99 -16.19
N LEU A 326 -16.10 2.96 -15.51
CA LEU A 326 -14.95 2.72 -14.64
C LEU A 326 -15.30 1.75 -13.49
N THR A 327 -16.51 1.81 -12.96
CA THR A 327 -16.95 0.90 -11.88
C THR A 327 -17.78 -0.28 -12.38
N GLU A 328 -18.44 -0.16 -13.53
CA GLU A 328 -19.17 -1.27 -14.15
C GLU A 328 -18.24 -2.30 -14.80
N ILE A 329 -17.09 -1.87 -15.32
CA ILE A 329 -16.12 -2.70 -16.05
C ILE A 329 -14.80 -2.79 -15.30
N ALA A 330 -14.11 -1.65 -15.11
CA ALA A 330 -12.73 -1.64 -14.62
C ALA A 330 -12.59 -2.00 -13.13
N ALA A 331 -13.67 -2.00 -12.35
CA ALA A 331 -13.64 -2.51 -10.97
C ALA A 331 -13.67 -4.03 -10.87
N TRP A 332 -13.91 -4.76 -11.98
CA TRP A 332 -14.19 -6.20 -11.97
C TRP A 332 -13.27 -6.98 -12.89
N ARG A 333 -12.74 -8.09 -12.37
CA ARG A 333 -11.91 -9.03 -13.12
C ARG A 333 -12.42 -10.46 -12.99
N GLY A 334 -12.12 -11.31 -13.97
CA GLY A 334 -12.61 -12.69 -14.02
C GLY A 334 -12.48 -13.30 -15.40
N HIS A 335 -12.67 -14.62 -15.52
CA HIS A 335 -12.59 -15.28 -16.81
C HIS A 335 -13.69 -14.77 -17.75
N GLY A 336 -13.31 -14.36 -18.96
CA GLY A 336 -14.24 -13.80 -19.96
C GLY A 336 -14.64 -12.34 -19.72
N LYS A 337 -14.12 -11.67 -18.68
CA LYS A 337 -14.27 -10.21 -18.51
C LYS A 337 -13.20 -9.44 -19.29
N ALA A 338 -13.38 -8.12 -19.38
CA ALA A 338 -12.41 -7.21 -19.96
C ALA A 338 -11.04 -7.35 -19.28
N LEU A 339 -11.04 -7.45 -17.94
CA LEU A 339 -9.86 -7.81 -17.15
C LEU A 339 -9.93 -9.30 -16.77
N PRO A 340 -8.91 -10.11 -17.13
CA PRO A 340 -8.88 -11.52 -16.75
C PRO A 340 -8.56 -11.69 -15.25
N PRO A 341 -8.60 -12.92 -14.72
CA PRO A 341 -8.14 -13.19 -13.36
C PRO A 341 -6.70 -12.74 -13.14
N LEU A 342 -6.50 -11.73 -12.29
CA LEU A 342 -5.18 -11.21 -11.93
C LEU A 342 -4.94 -11.42 -10.43
N LEU A 343 -3.67 -11.60 -10.07
CA LEU A 343 -3.18 -11.61 -8.67
C LEU A 343 -3.99 -12.54 -7.75
N GLY A 344 -4.38 -13.73 -8.25
CA GLY A 344 -5.06 -14.72 -7.42
C GLY A 344 -6.55 -14.59 -7.23
N SER A 345 -7.21 -13.72 -7.99
CA SER A 345 -8.67 -13.53 -7.88
C SER A 345 -9.51 -14.74 -8.33
N GLY A 346 -8.93 -15.72 -9.03
CA GLY A 346 -9.65 -16.88 -9.54
C GLY A 346 -10.56 -16.57 -10.73
N PRO A 347 -11.25 -17.59 -11.29
CA PRO A 347 -11.99 -17.47 -12.54
C PRO A 347 -13.30 -16.68 -12.43
N GLN A 348 -13.86 -16.56 -11.23
CA GLN A 348 -15.15 -15.89 -11.03
C GLN A 348 -14.98 -14.37 -11.06
N PRO A 349 -16.05 -13.62 -11.38
CA PRO A 349 -16.07 -12.18 -11.19
C PRO A 349 -15.66 -11.81 -9.75
N ALA A 350 -14.57 -11.07 -9.62
CA ALA A 350 -14.03 -10.59 -8.35
C ALA A 350 -13.63 -9.12 -8.50
N GLY A 351 -13.81 -8.34 -7.44
CA GLY A 351 -13.56 -6.90 -7.47
C GLY A 351 -14.45 -6.15 -6.49
N GLY A 352 -14.61 -4.86 -6.76
CA GLY A 352 -15.34 -3.93 -5.92
C GLY A 352 -14.87 -2.50 -6.14
N TYR A 353 -15.68 -1.54 -5.69
CA TYR A 353 -15.38 -0.11 -5.73
C TYR A 353 -16.06 0.58 -4.54
N TYR A 354 -15.65 1.81 -4.25
CA TYR A 354 -16.24 2.66 -3.24
C TYR A 354 -17.20 3.65 -3.90
N SER A 355 -18.47 3.58 -3.49
CA SER A 355 -19.42 4.64 -3.81
C SER A 355 -19.02 5.94 -3.11
N LYS A 356 -19.45 7.08 -3.65
CA LYS A 356 -19.22 8.39 -3.03
C LYS A 356 -19.75 8.45 -1.60
N ALA A 357 -20.82 7.71 -1.27
CA ALA A 357 -21.34 7.63 0.09
C ALA A 357 -20.33 6.96 1.04
N VAL A 358 -19.80 5.80 0.66
CA VAL A 358 -18.77 5.09 1.44
C VAL A 358 -17.51 5.94 1.61
N VAL A 359 -17.09 6.65 0.56
CA VAL A 359 -15.94 7.56 0.64
C VAL A 359 -16.20 8.68 1.66
N ARG A 360 -17.38 9.31 1.65
CA ARG A 360 -17.73 10.35 2.62
C ARG A 360 -17.74 9.82 4.06
N ASP A 361 -18.26 8.62 4.28
CA ASP A 361 -18.25 7.99 5.62
C ASP A 361 -16.82 7.75 6.12
N ILE A 362 -15.92 7.27 5.24
CA ILE A 362 -14.52 7.04 5.55
C ILE A 362 -13.78 8.35 5.82
N VAL A 363 -14.01 9.38 5.00
CA VAL A 363 -13.40 10.70 5.16
C VAL A 363 -13.85 11.37 6.46
N ALA A 364 -15.15 11.29 6.80
CA ALA A 364 -15.67 11.82 8.05
C ALA A 364 -15.05 11.12 9.26
N LEU A 365 -14.98 9.78 9.23
CA LEU A 365 -14.30 9.00 10.26
C LEU A 365 -12.83 9.40 10.41
N ALA A 366 -12.12 9.57 9.30
CA ALA A 366 -10.71 9.96 9.33
C ALA A 366 -10.52 11.35 9.94
N ASP A 367 -11.37 12.32 9.60
CA ASP A 367 -11.31 13.69 10.14
C ASP A 367 -11.53 13.72 11.66
N ASP A 368 -12.51 12.95 12.15
CA ASP A 368 -12.74 12.78 13.60
C ASP A 368 -11.56 12.12 14.32
N LEU A 369 -10.75 11.34 13.60
CA LEU A 369 -9.54 10.71 14.14
C LEU A 369 -8.26 11.50 13.84
N ALA A 370 -8.39 12.77 13.42
CA ALA A 370 -7.29 13.66 13.06
C ALA A 370 -6.40 13.12 11.93
N ILE A 371 -6.99 12.41 10.96
CA ILE A 371 -6.33 11.85 9.78
C ILE A 371 -6.89 12.52 8.53
N ALA A 372 -5.98 13.09 7.72
CA ALA A 372 -6.34 13.59 6.39
C ALA A 372 -6.29 12.44 5.38
N VAL A 373 -7.35 12.28 4.58
CA VAL A 373 -7.36 11.31 3.48
C VAL A 373 -6.89 11.97 2.19
N ILE A 374 -5.93 11.33 1.53
CA ILE A 374 -5.28 11.76 0.29
C ILE A 374 -5.67 10.75 -0.79
N PRO A 375 -6.53 11.10 -1.75
CA PRO A 375 -6.82 10.23 -2.88
C PRO A 375 -5.63 10.18 -3.85
N GLU A 376 -5.36 9.01 -4.38
CA GLU A 376 -4.48 8.84 -5.52
C GLU A 376 -5.24 8.27 -6.72
N ILE A 377 -5.14 9.00 -7.83
CA ILE A 377 -5.48 8.51 -9.16
C ILE A 377 -4.17 8.54 -9.96
N ASP A 378 -3.58 7.37 -10.15
CA ASP A 378 -2.25 7.23 -10.73
C ASP A 378 -2.27 7.46 -12.25
N MET A 379 -1.45 8.40 -12.72
CA MET A 379 -1.40 8.84 -14.11
C MET A 379 -0.03 9.46 -14.47
N PRO A 380 0.40 9.39 -15.76
CA PRO A 380 -0.30 8.79 -16.89
C PRO A 380 -0.07 7.28 -17.03
N GLY A 381 0.84 6.68 -16.27
CA GLY A 381 1.04 5.24 -16.19
C GLY A 381 -0.15 4.52 -15.56
N HIS A 382 -0.01 3.20 -15.35
CA HIS A 382 -0.93 2.44 -14.49
C HIS A 382 -2.43 2.57 -14.82
N PHE A 383 -2.77 2.72 -16.10
CA PHE A 383 -4.12 3.06 -16.56
C PHE A 383 -4.82 1.94 -17.34
N TYR A 384 -4.27 0.73 -17.39
CA TYR A 384 -4.78 -0.34 -18.24
C TYR A 384 -6.25 -0.66 -17.99
N ALA A 385 -6.68 -0.78 -16.73
CA ALA A 385 -8.07 -1.08 -16.37
C ALA A 385 -9.05 -0.04 -16.91
N ALA A 386 -8.78 1.24 -16.66
CA ALA A 386 -9.60 2.34 -17.14
C ALA A 386 -9.65 2.38 -18.68
N LEU A 387 -8.54 2.11 -19.35
CA LEU A 387 -8.49 2.03 -20.82
C LEU A 387 -9.25 0.83 -21.41
N GLN A 388 -9.54 -0.22 -20.63
CA GLN A 388 -10.47 -1.27 -21.06
C GLN A 388 -11.94 -0.83 -20.93
N ALA A 389 -12.25 0.03 -19.96
CA ALA A 389 -13.60 0.56 -19.75
C ALA A 389 -13.93 1.72 -20.71
N LEU A 390 -12.93 2.54 -21.04
CA LEU A 390 -13.04 3.75 -21.85
C LEU A 390 -12.02 3.70 -23.01
N PRO A 391 -12.22 2.83 -24.02
CA PRO A 391 -11.27 2.65 -25.11
C PRO A 391 -11.05 3.93 -25.94
N GLU A 392 -12.00 4.86 -25.94
CA GLU A 392 -11.91 6.16 -26.62
C GLU A 392 -10.81 7.08 -26.06
N LEU A 393 -10.25 6.77 -24.89
CA LEU A 393 -9.10 7.51 -24.34
C LEU A 393 -7.78 7.15 -25.03
N ARG A 394 -7.74 6.05 -25.79
CA ARG A 394 -6.57 5.66 -26.60
C ARG A 394 -6.48 6.53 -27.85
N ASP A 395 -5.27 6.84 -28.29
CA ASP A 395 -5.08 7.40 -29.63
C ASP A 395 -5.51 6.33 -30.66
N PRO A 396 -6.53 6.59 -31.49
CA PRO A 396 -7.05 5.61 -32.44
C PRO A 396 -6.03 5.24 -33.54
N ASN A 397 -4.97 6.04 -33.72
CA ASN A 397 -3.91 5.81 -34.70
C ASN A 397 -2.61 5.30 -34.07
N GLU A 398 -2.57 5.10 -32.76
CA GLU A 398 -1.41 4.47 -32.12
C GLU A 398 -1.26 3.03 -32.60
N THR A 399 -0.06 2.69 -33.05
CA THR A 399 0.28 1.34 -33.52
C THR A 399 1.36 0.74 -32.64
N GLY A 400 1.51 -0.59 -32.69
CA GLY A 400 2.51 -1.30 -31.90
C GLY A 400 2.11 -1.47 -30.43
N GLU A 401 3.06 -2.00 -29.67
CA GLU A 401 2.91 -2.34 -28.26
C GLU A 401 4.15 -1.93 -27.47
N TYR A 402 3.94 -1.31 -26.31
CA TYR A 402 4.91 -1.22 -25.22
C TYR A 402 4.34 -1.91 -23.99
N GLN A 403 5.20 -2.30 -23.04
CA GLN A 403 4.78 -2.99 -21.82
C GLN A 403 5.26 -2.28 -20.57
N SER A 404 4.41 -2.23 -19.55
CA SER A 404 4.76 -1.76 -18.21
C SER A 404 5.70 -2.71 -17.47
N VAL A 405 6.23 -2.25 -16.33
CA VAL A 405 7.01 -3.09 -15.40
C VAL A 405 6.22 -4.34 -15.02
N GLN A 406 4.90 -4.20 -14.88
CA GLN A 406 3.92 -5.23 -14.54
C GLN A 406 3.53 -6.11 -15.74
N GLY A 407 3.95 -5.76 -16.96
CA GLY A 407 3.65 -6.52 -18.17
C GLY A 407 2.26 -6.25 -18.76
N PHE A 408 1.68 -5.08 -18.48
CA PHE A 408 0.48 -4.61 -19.16
C PHE A 408 0.83 -3.90 -20.47
N PRO A 409 0.15 -4.23 -21.58
CA PRO A 409 0.40 -3.60 -22.86
C PRO A 409 -0.30 -2.24 -22.95
N ASN A 410 0.39 -1.25 -23.50
CA ASN A 410 -0.14 0.07 -23.81
C ASN A 410 -0.98 0.67 -22.66
N ASN A 411 -0.39 0.70 -21.46
CA ASN A 411 -1.10 0.97 -20.23
C ASN A 411 -1.14 2.46 -19.84
N SER A 412 -0.62 3.37 -20.67
CA SER A 412 -0.47 4.78 -20.31
C SER A 412 -1.37 5.72 -21.10
N LEU A 413 -1.92 6.75 -20.45
CA LEU A 413 -2.63 7.86 -21.08
C LEU A 413 -1.70 8.67 -21.98
N ASN A 414 -2.11 8.93 -23.21
CA ASN A 414 -1.28 9.64 -24.19
C ASN A 414 -1.32 11.17 -23.99
N PRO A 415 -0.18 11.84 -23.68
CA PRO A 415 -0.11 13.28 -23.43
C PRO A 415 -0.54 14.14 -24.63
N ALA A 416 -0.45 13.61 -25.85
CA ALA A 416 -0.81 14.31 -27.06
C ALA A 416 -2.30 14.14 -27.45
N HIS A 417 -3.06 13.33 -26.71
CA HIS A 417 -4.45 13.01 -27.03
C HIS A 417 -5.43 13.87 -26.22
N GLU A 418 -5.89 14.98 -26.80
CA GLU A 418 -6.71 16.00 -26.10
C GLU A 418 -7.94 15.49 -25.30
N PRO A 419 -8.73 14.50 -25.78
CA PRO A 419 -9.83 13.92 -25.01
C PRO A 419 -9.44 13.42 -23.61
N VAL A 420 -8.18 13.01 -23.42
CA VAL A 420 -7.65 12.58 -22.11
C VAL A 420 -7.80 13.68 -21.06
N TYR A 421 -7.53 14.93 -21.41
CA TYR A 421 -7.56 16.02 -20.42
C TYR A 421 -8.96 16.33 -19.95
N LYS A 422 -9.97 16.27 -20.82
CA LYS A 422 -11.37 16.41 -20.39
C LYS A 422 -11.75 15.35 -19.36
N PHE A 423 -11.31 14.11 -19.59
CA PHE A 423 -11.52 13.01 -18.66
C PHE A 423 -10.80 13.25 -17.33
N VAL A 424 -9.50 13.54 -17.37
CA VAL A 424 -8.68 13.78 -16.16
C VAL A 424 -9.22 14.93 -15.33
N GLU A 425 -9.54 16.06 -15.96
CA GLU A 425 -10.09 17.25 -15.30
C GLU A 425 -11.43 16.94 -14.59
N THR A 426 -12.30 16.17 -15.25
CA THR A 426 -13.59 15.76 -14.67
C THR A 426 -13.39 14.81 -13.47
N VAL A 427 -12.47 13.85 -13.58
CA VAL A 427 -12.13 12.94 -12.48
C VAL A 427 -11.56 13.72 -11.29
N ILE A 428 -10.67 14.68 -11.53
CA ILE A 428 -10.10 15.54 -10.49
C ILE A 428 -11.19 16.33 -9.77
N ASP A 429 -12.12 16.94 -10.52
CA ASP A 429 -13.23 17.69 -9.95
C ASP A 429 -14.09 16.83 -9.02
N GLU A 430 -14.58 15.69 -9.53
CA GLU A 430 -15.42 14.79 -8.73
C GLU A 430 -14.68 14.19 -7.54
N THR A 431 -13.37 13.96 -7.67
CA THR A 431 -12.54 13.44 -6.58
C THR A 431 -12.38 14.52 -5.50
N LEU A 432 -11.94 15.73 -5.85
CA LEU A 432 -11.69 16.80 -4.88
C LEU A 432 -12.95 17.21 -4.10
N GLU A 433 -14.15 17.03 -4.67
CA GLU A 433 -15.42 17.20 -3.94
C GLU A 433 -15.57 16.25 -2.73
N LEU A 434 -14.92 15.09 -2.74
CA LEU A 434 -15.01 14.08 -1.69
C LEU A 434 -13.91 14.21 -0.64
N PHE A 435 -12.79 14.88 -0.94
CA PHE A 435 -11.59 14.89 -0.10
C PHE A 435 -11.24 16.32 0.36
N PRO A 436 -11.74 16.75 1.54
CA PRO A 436 -11.62 18.13 2.02
C PRO A 436 -10.20 18.53 2.45
N ALA A 437 -9.27 17.56 2.51
CA ALA A 437 -7.85 17.84 2.77
C ALA A 437 -7.21 18.74 1.69
N GLY A 438 -7.83 18.82 0.50
CA GLY A 438 -7.32 19.65 -0.60
C GLY A 438 -5.99 19.16 -1.13
N ILE A 439 -5.77 17.84 -1.13
CA ILE A 439 -4.59 17.18 -1.68
C ILE A 439 -5.07 16.16 -2.71
N PHE A 440 -4.39 16.10 -3.85
CA PHE A 440 -4.61 15.08 -4.88
C PHE A 440 -3.27 14.48 -5.27
N HIS A 441 -3.09 13.17 -5.08
CA HIS A 441 -1.90 12.48 -5.54
C HIS A 441 -2.12 12.00 -6.97
N LEU A 442 -1.24 12.40 -7.90
CA LEU A 442 -1.36 12.06 -9.32
C LEU A 442 -0.54 10.82 -9.72
N GLY A 443 0.19 10.21 -8.79
CA GLY A 443 1.08 9.08 -9.05
C GLY A 443 2.31 9.50 -9.85
N ALA A 444 2.35 9.10 -11.13
CA ALA A 444 3.39 9.36 -12.14
C ALA A 444 4.61 8.44 -12.11
N ASP A 445 4.51 7.30 -11.45
CA ASP A 445 5.55 6.27 -11.44
C ASP A 445 5.53 5.41 -12.72
N GLU A 446 6.68 4.77 -12.96
CA GLU A 446 6.91 3.65 -13.88
C GLU A 446 6.34 3.76 -15.33
N VAL A 447 6.23 4.96 -15.90
CA VAL A 447 5.86 5.13 -17.32
C VAL A 447 6.89 4.41 -18.21
N PRO A 448 6.47 3.51 -19.13
CA PRO A 448 7.41 2.73 -19.93
C PRO A 448 8.25 3.59 -20.86
N LEU A 449 9.55 3.29 -21.00
CA LEU A 449 10.45 4.01 -21.93
C LEU A 449 9.91 4.04 -23.38
N ALA A 450 9.16 3.01 -23.79
CA ALA A 450 8.57 2.90 -25.12
C ALA A 450 7.15 3.49 -25.23
N ALA A 451 6.59 4.07 -24.16
CA ALA A 451 5.24 4.61 -24.14
C ALA A 451 5.01 5.62 -25.28
N TRP A 452 3.93 5.42 -26.03
CA TRP A 452 3.51 6.29 -27.14
C TRP A 452 4.48 6.34 -28.34
N SER A 453 5.46 5.44 -28.42
CA SER A 453 6.45 5.42 -29.53
C SER A 453 5.85 5.13 -30.91
N GLY A 454 4.66 4.52 -30.95
CA GLY A 454 3.89 4.27 -32.18
C GLY A 454 2.70 5.21 -32.38
N SER A 455 2.56 6.25 -31.55
CA SER A 455 1.48 7.25 -31.64
C SER A 455 1.93 8.43 -32.52
N PRO A 456 1.27 8.69 -33.67
CA PRO A 456 1.59 9.85 -34.50
C PRO A 456 1.47 11.16 -33.74
N LEU A 457 0.48 11.29 -32.85
CA LEU A 457 0.27 12.50 -32.04
C LEU A 457 1.47 12.75 -31.10
N ALA A 458 1.95 11.70 -30.43
CA ALA A 458 3.09 11.81 -29.52
C ALA A 458 4.40 12.11 -30.27
N LEU A 459 4.56 11.54 -31.47
CA LEU A 459 5.71 11.79 -32.34
C LEU A 459 5.76 13.25 -32.84
N ASP A 460 4.61 13.81 -33.22
CA ASP A 460 4.52 15.21 -33.63
C ASP A 460 4.71 16.17 -32.45
N MET A 461 4.19 15.81 -31.27
CA MET A 461 4.38 16.56 -30.02
C MET A 461 5.85 16.60 -29.60
N ILE A 462 6.54 15.45 -29.55
CA ILE A 462 7.96 15.41 -29.16
C ILE A 462 8.87 16.11 -30.19
N GLU A 463 8.54 16.05 -31.49
CA GLU A 463 9.26 16.82 -32.50
C GLU A 463 9.07 18.33 -32.30
N THR A 464 7.86 18.76 -31.97
CA THR A 464 7.57 20.17 -31.69
C THR A 464 8.32 20.68 -30.46
N MET A 465 8.38 19.86 -29.40
CA MET A 465 9.00 20.25 -28.12
C MET A 465 10.53 20.13 -28.12
N ALA A 466 11.07 19.10 -28.77
CA ALA A 466 12.47 18.71 -28.62
C ALA A 466 13.20 18.40 -29.94
N GLY A 467 12.53 18.59 -31.08
CA GLY A 467 13.11 18.48 -32.42
C GLY A 467 13.17 17.06 -32.99
N PRO A 468 13.53 16.94 -34.29
CA PRO A 468 13.49 15.68 -35.03
C PRO A 468 14.46 14.61 -34.51
N ALA A 469 15.53 15.02 -33.81
CA ALA A 469 16.47 14.08 -33.20
C ALA A 469 15.82 13.30 -32.03
N MET A 470 15.03 13.97 -31.19
CA MET A 470 14.30 13.32 -30.10
C MET A 470 13.14 12.48 -30.63
N ARG A 471 12.41 12.96 -31.65
CA ARG A 471 11.44 12.14 -32.37
C ARG A 471 12.04 10.82 -32.83
N LYS A 472 13.17 10.87 -33.55
CA LYS A 472 13.84 9.65 -34.03
C LYS A 472 14.29 8.72 -32.90
N LYS A 473 14.76 9.27 -31.77
CA LYS A 473 15.10 8.48 -30.57
C LYS A 473 13.86 7.79 -29.99
N HIS A 474 12.71 8.45 -30.01
CA HIS A 474 11.43 7.90 -29.55
C HIS A 474 10.90 6.81 -30.48
N GLU A 475 10.88 7.06 -31.79
CA GLU A 475 10.48 6.07 -32.81
C GLU A 475 11.30 4.78 -32.73
N ALA A 476 12.57 4.86 -32.34
CA ALA A 476 13.43 3.69 -32.16
C ALA A 476 12.99 2.76 -31.01
N GLN A 477 12.11 3.23 -30.12
CA GLN A 477 11.52 2.43 -29.04
C GLN A 477 10.31 1.61 -29.49
N TYR A 478 9.84 1.77 -30.74
CA TYR A 478 8.67 1.06 -31.26
C TYR A 478 8.79 -0.46 -31.09
N ASN A 479 7.79 -1.08 -30.45
CA ASN A 479 7.74 -2.51 -30.13
C ASN A 479 8.90 -3.03 -29.27
N GLN A 480 9.60 -2.17 -28.53
CA GLN A 480 10.53 -2.63 -27.49
C GLN A 480 9.70 -3.11 -26.28
N LEU A 481 9.66 -4.42 -26.10
CA LEU A 481 8.95 -5.07 -24.99
C LEU A 481 9.90 -5.30 -23.81
N GLY A 482 9.39 -5.06 -22.61
CA GLY A 482 10.12 -5.27 -21.35
C GLY A 482 10.70 -3.99 -20.78
N ASN A 483 10.28 -3.63 -19.57
CA ASN A 483 10.83 -2.52 -18.79
C ASN A 483 11.25 -2.94 -17.37
N HIS A 484 11.56 -4.23 -17.18
CA HIS A 484 11.98 -4.75 -15.86
C HIS A 484 13.30 -4.12 -15.36
N HIS A 485 14.03 -3.44 -16.24
CA HIS A 485 15.25 -2.71 -15.95
C HIS A 485 15.19 -1.34 -16.65
N GLY A 486 14.86 -0.27 -15.92
CA GLY A 486 15.00 1.10 -16.41
C GLY A 486 13.76 2.00 -16.39
N ALA A 487 12.58 1.55 -15.93
CA ALA A 487 11.42 2.43 -15.72
C ALA A 487 11.78 3.63 -14.83
N ASP A 488 12.54 3.35 -13.78
CA ASP A 488 13.05 4.33 -12.82
C ASP A 488 14.13 5.25 -13.42
N GLU A 489 14.72 4.89 -14.56
CA GLU A 489 15.80 5.63 -15.24
C GLU A 489 15.28 6.42 -16.46
N ILE A 490 14.00 6.83 -16.44
CA ILE A 490 13.37 7.58 -17.53
C ILE A 490 13.99 8.97 -17.78
N GLU A 491 14.73 9.52 -16.82
CA GLU A 491 15.30 10.86 -16.91
C GLU A 491 16.20 11.04 -18.17
N GLY A 492 15.95 12.09 -18.95
CA GLY A 492 16.66 12.34 -20.21
C GLY A 492 16.21 11.47 -21.41
N SER A 493 15.20 10.62 -21.23
CA SER A 493 14.52 9.94 -22.35
C SER A 493 13.52 10.88 -23.07
N PRO A 494 13.15 10.58 -24.33
CA PRO A 494 12.06 11.29 -25.00
C PRO A 494 10.72 11.16 -24.25
N THR A 495 10.48 10.00 -23.62
CA THR A 495 9.25 9.72 -22.87
C THR A 495 9.13 10.60 -21.63
N ALA A 496 10.23 10.87 -20.91
CA ALA A 496 10.22 11.83 -19.78
C ALA A 496 9.73 13.22 -20.21
N ILE A 497 10.06 13.68 -21.42
CA ILE A 497 9.63 14.98 -21.94
C ILE A 497 8.11 15.00 -22.15
N LEU A 498 7.56 13.94 -22.75
CA LEU A 498 6.12 13.79 -22.96
C LEU A 498 5.37 13.65 -21.62
N GLN A 499 5.89 12.85 -20.70
CA GLN A 499 5.33 12.67 -19.36
C GLN A 499 5.34 13.99 -18.57
N ALA A 500 6.44 14.75 -18.60
CA ALA A 500 6.55 16.04 -17.92
C ALA A 500 5.50 17.05 -18.41
N GLU A 501 5.19 17.07 -19.71
CA GLU A 501 4.13 17.95 -20.24
C GLU A 501 2.74 17.53 -19.77
N PHE A 502 2.46 16.22 -19.69
CA PHE A 502 1.22 15.72 -19.08
C PHE A 502 1.12 16.15 -17.62
N ILE A 503 2.14 15.86 -16.81
CA ILE A 503 2.18 16.20 -15.38
C ILE A 503 1.98 17.70 -15.19
N LYS A 504 2.66 18.54 -15.97
CA LYS A 504 2.55 19.99 -15.89
C LYS A 504 1.13 20.49 -16.12
N ARG A 505 0.43 19.95 -17.13
CA ARG A 505 -0.96 20.35 -17.41
C ARG A 505 -1.92 19.88 -16.33
N VAL A 506 -1.77 18.65 -15.84
CA VAL A 506 -2.59 18.11 -14.75
C VAL A 506 -2.36 18.86 -13.44
N HIS A 507 -1.09 19.11 -13.09
CA HIS A 507 -0.71 19.92 -11.93
C HIS A 507 -1.29 21.33 -11.99
N ALA A 508 -1.20 22.01 -13.15
CA ALA A 508 -1.82 23.32 -13.34
C ALA A 508 -3.34 23.29 -13.10
N TYR A 509 -4.01 22.19 -13.46
CA TYR A 509 -5.43 22.02 -13.19
C TYR A 509 -5.72 21.82 -11.70
N ILE A 510 -5.03 20.89 -11.03
CA ILE A 510 -5.16 20.62 -9.58
C ILE A 510 -4.97 21.92 -8.78
N THR A 511 -3.92 22.67 -9.10
CA THR A 511 -3.61 23.95 -8.43
C THR A 511 -4.65 25.03 -8.71
N SER A 512 -5.26 25.05 -9.91
CA SER A 512 -6.37 25.96 -10.22
C SER A 512 -7.61 25.71 -9.34
N LYS A 513 -7.76 24.49 -8.80
CA LYS A 513 -8.80 24.13 -7.82
C LYS A 513 -8.41 24.43 -6.37
N GLY A 514 -7.22 25.00 -6.15
CA GLY A 514 -6.69 25.32 -4.83
C GLY A 514 -6.08 24.12 -4.08
N ALA A 515 -5.94 22.96 -4.74
CA ALA A 515 -5.39 21.76 -4.14
C ALA A 515 -3.86 21.66 -4.29
N ILE A 516 -3.24 20.90 -3.39
CA ILE A 516 -1.82 20.53 -3.42
C ILE A 516 -1.66 19.23 -4.22
N THR A 517 -0.63 19.19 -5.06
CA THR A 517 -0.28 17.99 -5.83
C THR A 517 0.67 17.09 -5.03
N GLY A 518 0.27 15.85 -4.77
CA GLY A 518 1.20 14.79 -4.40
C GLY A 518 1.65 14.03 -5.65
N GLY A 519 2.85 13.48 -5.63
CA GLY A 519 3.32 12.54 -6.65
C GLY A 519 4.44 11.66 -6.13
N TRP A 520 4.71 10.56 -6.83
CA TRP A 520 5.96 9.84 -6.65
C TRP A 520 7.13 10.70 -7.13
N GLU A 521 8.36 10.36 -6.76
CA GLU A 521 9.54 11.18 -7.04
C GLU A 521 9.75 11.50 -8.54
N GLU A 522 9.25 10.65 -9.43
CA GLU A 522 9.21 10.85 -10.88
C GLU A 522 8.45 12.12 -11.28
N ALA A 523 7.48 12.57 -10.48
CA ALA A 523 6.77 13.84 -10.71
C ALA A 523 7.69 15.07 -10.64
N ALA A 524 8.86 14.95 -10.02
CA ALA A 524 9.87 16.01 -9.98
C ALA A 524 10.72 16.10 -11.27
N HIS A 525 10.61 15.12 -12.18
CA HIS A 525 11.33 15.14 -13.45
C HIS A 525 10.88 16.32 -14.32
N GLY A 526 11.85 16.98 -14.95
CA GLY A 526 11.61 18.15 -15.79
C GLY A 526 11.08 19.39 -15.06
N ASP A 527 11.12 19.40 -13.73
CA ASP A 527 10.48 20.44 -12.89
C ASP A 527 9.02 20.70 -13.31
N ALA A 528 8.28 19.61 -13.58
CA ALA A 528 6.92 19.66 -14.12
C ALA A 528 5.88 20.20 -13.11
N VAL A 529 6.18 20.13 -11.81
CA VAL A 529 5.31 20.59 -10.72
C VAL A 529 5.89 21.81 -10.00
N ASP A 530 5.01 22.72 -9.58
CA ASP A 530 5.36 23.85 -8.72
C ASP A 530 5.65 23.36 -7.29
N LYS A 531 6.86 23.64 -6.80
CA LYS A 531 7.37 23.22 -5.49
C LYS A 531 6.56 23.77 -4.32
N ASP A 532 6.01 24.99 -4.45
CA ASP A 532 5.21 25.61 -3.39
C ASP A 532 3.77 25.02 -3.32
N LYS A 533 3.41 24.21 -4.31
CA LYS A 533 2.08 23.59 -4.48
C LYS A 533 2.17 22.07 -4.67
N SER A 534 3.29 21.47 -4.29
CA SER A 534 3.47 20.03 -4.37
C SER A 534 4.37 19.49 -3.27
N TYR A 535 4.26 18.18 -3.06
CA TYR A 535 5.26 17.38 -2.38
C TYR A 535 5.48 16.12 -3.19
N VAL A 536 6.65 15.50 -3.02
CA VAL A 536 6.95 14.21 -3.66
C VAL A 536 7.26 13.15 -2.62
N ILE A 537 6.87 11.91 -2.92
CA ILE A 537 7.14 10.75 -2.09
C ILE A 537 8.33 9.99 -2.69
N GLY A 538 9.44 10.04 -1.96
CA GLY A 538 10.70 9.46 -2.36
C GLY A 538 10.84 8.01 -1.93
N TRP A 539 10.85 7.09 -2.89
CA TRP A 539 10.74 5.65 -2.67
C TRP A 539 11.99 4.85 -3.06
N ARG A 540 12.89 5.41 -3.88
CA ARG A 540 14.07 4.68 -4.35
C ARG A 540 15.16 4.57 -3.32
N ASN A 541 15.61 5.70 -2.75
CA ASN A 541 16.61 5.75 -1.68
C ASN A 541 16.71 7.16 -1.08
N VAL A 542 17.45 7.28 0.02
CA VAL A 542 17.56 8.52 0.78
C VAL A 542 18.43 9.57 0.08
N GLU A 543 19.41 9.15 -0.72
CA GLU A 543 20.30 10.03 -1.45
C GLU A 543 19.56 10.85 -2.52
N ILE A 544 18.65 10.21 -3.26
CA ILE A 544 17.79 10.90 -4.23
C ILE A 544 16.84 11.85 -3.51
N ASN A 545 16.27 11.41 -2.39
CA ASN A 545 15.39 12.23 -1.56
C ASN A 545 16.10 13.50 -1.07
N ALA A 546 17.34 13.37 -0.59
CA ALA A 546 18.16 14.52 -0.19
C ALA A 546 18.45 15.44 -1.38
N ALA A 547 18.78 14.89 -2.56
CA ALA A 547 19.04 15.69 -3.76
C ALA A 547 17.81 16.47 -4.24
N LEU A 548 16.60 15.89 -4.16
CA LEU A 548 15.35 16.58 -4.48
C LEU A 548 15.02 17.66 -3.45
N ALA A 549 15.26 17.40 -2.17
CA ALA A 549 15.11 18.41 -1.12
C ALA A 549 16.08 19.61 -1.32
N GLU A 550 17.32 19.37 -1.74
CA GLU A 550 18.26 20.46 -2.10
C GLU A 550 17.79 21.28 -3.30
N ARG A 551 16.98 20.68 -4.19
CA ARG A 551 16.31 21.40 -5.29
C ARG A 551 15.07 22.17 -4.83
N GLY A 552 14.67 22.06 -3.56
CA GLY A 552 13.56 22.78 -2.95
C GLY A 552 12.20 22.07 -3.02
N PHE A 553 12.16 20.78 -3.33
CA PHE A 553 10.92 19.99 -3.25
C PHE A 553 10.68 19.54 -1.82
N ASP A 554 9.44 19.68 -1.33
CA ASP A 554 9.04 19.03 -0.08
C ASP A 554 8.95 17.51 -0.27
N ILE A 555 9.61 16.77 0.63
CA ILE A 555 9.83 15.33 0.52
C ILE A 555 9.16 14.58 1.67
N VAL A 556 8.42 13.54 1.30
CA VAL A 556 8.03 12.45 2.21
C VAL A 556 8.90 11.24 1.91
N VAL A 557 9.63 10.74 2.90
CA VAL A 557 10.55 9.61 2.75
C VAL A 557 9.78 8.29 2.94
N SER A 558 9.80 7.43 1.92
CA SER A 558 9.14 6.11 1.93
C SER A 558 9.95 5.05 1.15
N PRO A 559 11.22 4.80 1.48
CA PRO A 559 12.07 3.93 0.69
C PRO A 559 11.58 2.48 0.69
N GLY A 560 11.53 1.85 -0.49
CA GLY A 560 11.07 0.47 -0.66
C GLY A 560 11.84 -0.53 0.21
N GLN A 561 13.11 -0.25 0.49
CA GLN A 561 13.98 -1.12 1.28
C GLN A 561 13.59 -1.17 2.77
N ARG A 562 12.75 -0.25 3.27
CA ARG A 562 12.46 -0.12 4.71
C ARG A 562 10.99 0.10 5.04
N TYR A 563 10.29 0.91 4.25
CA TYR A 563 8.93 1.37 4.55
C TYR A 563 7.85 0.83 3.60
N TYR A 564 8.22 0.01 2.62
CA TYR A 564 7.27 -0.81 1.87
C TYR A 564 6.93 -2.05 2.68
N LEU A 565 5.71 -2.08 3.19
CA LEU A 565 5.23 -3.10 4.09
C LEU A 565 4.74 -4.34 3.35
N ASP A 566 4.77 -4.37 2.02
CA ASP A 566 4.54 -5.54 1.17
C ASP A 566 5.79 -6.40 0.97
N MET A 567 6.98 -5.86 1.28
CA MET A 567 8.24 -6.59 1.25
C MET A 567 8.27 -7.67 2.31
N ALA A 568 8.81 -8.83 1.97
CA ALA A 568 9.02 -9.93 2.89
C ALA A 568 9.94 -9.52 4.05
N ASN A 569 9.67 -10.09 5.23
CA ASN A 569 10.40 -9.74 6.46
C ASN A 569 11.84 -10.32 6.49
N SER A 570 12.15 -11.33 5.67
CA SER A 570 13.47 -11.94 5.56
C SER A 570 13.65 -12.68 4.23
N VAL A 571 14.88 -13.09 3.92
CA VAL A 571 15.25 -13.87 2.73
C VAL A 571 14.67 -15.29 2.69
N SER A 572 13.99 -15.73 3.75
CA SER A 572 13.48 -17.09 3.84
C SER A 572 12.37 -17.34 2.81
N TRP A 573 12.45 -18.46 2.08
CA TRP A 573 11.36 -18.92 1.20
C TRP A 573 10.03 -19.04 1.93
N ALA A 574 10.06 -19.27 3.24
CA ALA A 574 8.89 -19.40 4.09
C ALA A 574 8.16 -18.07 4.37
N GLU A 575 8.81 -16.92 4.21
CA GLU A 575 8.11 -15.63 4.27
C GLU A 575 7.22 -15.45 3.05
N PRO A 576 6.05 -14.79 3.19
CA PRO A 576 5.32 -14.23 2.08
C PRO A 576 5.85 -12.82 1.75
N GLY A 577 5.37 -12.24 0.65
CA GLY A 577 5.62 -10.84 0.29
C GLY A 577 6.56 -10.69 -0.90
N ALA A 578 6.70 -9.45 -1.37
CA ALA A 578 7.62 -9.11 -2.43
C ALA A 578 9.07 -9.14 -1.94
N GLY A 579 10.04 -9.11 -2.85
CA GLY A 579 11.45 -9.01 -2.50
C GLY A 579 12.27 -8.12 -3.43
N TRP A 580 11.64 -7.33 -4.30
CA TRP A 580 12.34 -6.58 -5.33
C TRP A 580 13.20 -5.45 -4.74
N ALA A 581 12.73 -4.76 -3.69
CA ALA A 581 13.51 -3.74 -2.98
C ALA A 581 14.45 -4.34 -1.91
N GLY A 582 14.34 -5.64 -1.63
CA GLY A 582 15.01 -6.31 -0.52
C GLY A 582 14.04 -6.74 0.57
N TRP A 583 14.54 -6.83 1.80
CA TRP A 583 13.79 -7.35 2.94
C TRP A 583 13.95 -6.42 4.14
N SER A 584 12.87 -6.23 4.88
CA SER A 584 12.88 -5.39 6.08
C SER A 584 11.96 -6.00 7.12
N GLY A 585 12.53 -6.57 8.18
CA GLY A 585 11.74 -7.01 9.33
C GLY A 585 11.36 -5.82 10.22
N PRO A 586 10.64 -6.08 11.32
CA PRO A 586 10.28 -5.05 12.29
C PRO A 586 11.46 -4.23 12.83
N GLN A 587 12.62 -4.84 13.05
CA GLN A 587 13.80 -4.15 13.59
C GLN A 587 14.42 -3.22 12.55
N GLU A 588 14.61 -3.71 11.33
CA GLU A 588 15.19 -2.93 10.22
C GLU A 588 14.30 -1.73 9.87
N THR A 589 12.97 -1.92 9.85
CA THR A 589 12.01 -0.83 9.66
C THR A 589 12.09 0.17 10.82
N TYR A 590 12.23 -0.28 12.06
CA TYR A 590 12.32 0.59 13.23
C TYR A 590 13.62 1.40 13.27
N GLU A 591 14.75 0.78 12.94
CA GLU A 591 16.09 1.39 13.07
C GLU A 591 16.41 2.38 11.95
N PHE A 592 15.66 2.36 10.85
CA PHE A 592 15.84 3.32 9.76
C PHE A 592 15.67 4.78 10.23
N GLU A 593 16.60 5.65 9.80
CA GLU A 593 16.61 7.08 10.10
C GLU A 593 16.42 7.88 8.81
N ALA A 594 15.23 8.46 8.66
CA ALA A 594 14.83 9.19 7.44
C ALA A 594 15.61 10.50 7.23
N ARG A 595 16.25 11.05 8.27
CA ARG A 595 17.05 12.29 8.18
C ARG A 595 18.48 12.05 7.70
N ALA A 596 18.95 10.80 7.70
CA ALA A 596 20.33 10.49 7.35
C ALA A 596 20.65 10.99 5.93
N GLY A 597 21.82 11.59 5.72
CA GLY A 597 22.25 12.04 4.39
C GLY A 597 21.69 13.40 3.91
N PHE A 598 20.68 13.98 4.59
CA PHE A 598 20.21 15.33 4.27
C PHE A 598 21.16 16.40 4.81
N SER A 599 21.30 17.53 4.09
CA SER A 599 21.94 18.73 4.63
C SER A 599 20.99 19.51 5.55
N GLU A 600 21.50 20.50 6.28
CA GLU A 600 20.65 21.41 7.07
C GLU A 600 19.62 22.17 6.22
N ALA A 601 19.91 22.45 4.95
CA ALA A 601 18.97 23.09 4.04
C ALA A 601 17.90 22.08 3.59
N GLY A 602 18.31 20.90 3.11
CA GLY A 602 17.39 19.83 2.70
C GLY A 602 16.47 19.36 3.84
N LEU A 603 16.92 19.35 5.09
CA LEU A 603 16.08 19.00 6.24
C LEU A 603 14.86 19.93 6.43
N LYS A 604 14.89 21.16 5.88
CA LYS A 604 13.73 22.07 5.91
C LYS A 604 12.62 21.63 4.97
N HIS A 605 12.96 20.84 3.97
CA HIS A 605 12.04 20.28 2.98
C HIS A 605 11.68 18.81 3.29
N LEU A 606 12.28 18.19 4.31
CA LEU A 606 11.86 16.88 4.78
C LEU A 606 10.60 17.02 5.65
N ILE A 607 9.43 16.90 5.04
CA ILE A 607 8.15 17.13 5.72
C ILE A 607 7.64 15.90 6.49
N GLY A 608 8.13 14.70 6.16
CA GLY A 608 7.91 13.51 6.98
C GLY A 608 8.17 12.17 6.33
N VAL A 609 7.44 11.16 6.79
CA VAL A 609 7.62 9.74 6.42
C VAL A 609 6.29 9.09 6.07
N GLN A 610 6.34 8.05 5.24
CA GLN A 610 5.17 7.23 4.91
C GLN A 610 5.55 5.75 4.85
N SER A 611 4.62 4.89 5.28
CA SER A 611 4.65 3.46 4.96
C SER A 611 3.80 3.18 3.73
N CYS A 612 4.25 2.35 2.79
CA CYS A 612 3.44 1.90 1.65
C CYS A 612 3.00 0.46 1.81
N ILE A 613 1.71 0.19 1.64
CA ILE A 613 1.14 -1.15 1.61
C ILE A 613 0.65 -1.44 0.19
N TRP A 614 1.55 -1.88 -0.69
CA TRP A 614 1.17 -2.46 -1.98
C TRP A 614 0.58 -3.86 -1.78
N SER A 615 -0.37 -4.28 -2.60
CA SER A 615 -1.22 -5.43 -2.24
C SER A 615 -1.13 -6.64 -3.18
N GLU A 616 -0.21 -6.69 -4.14
CA GLU A 616 -0.07 -7.80 -5.10
C GLU A 616 0.02 -9.17 -4.42
N SER A 617 0.83 -9.27 -3.35
CA SER A 617 1.06 -10.50 -2.59
C SER A 617 -0.02 -10.78 -1.54
N MET A 618 -0.90 -9.81 -1.22
CA MET A 618 -1.86 -9.84 -0.10
C MET A 618 -3.15 -10.60 -0.43
N THR A 619 -2.99 -11.79 -1.00
CA THR A 619 -4.08 -12.69 -1.42
C THR A 619 -4.79 -13.40 -0.27
N ASP A 620 -4.28 -13.23 0.96
CA ASP A 620 -4.83 -13.75 2.21
C ASP A 620 -4.66 -12.69 3.30
N ARG A 621 -5.68 -12.50 4.16
CA ARG A 621 -5.64 -11.54 5.27
C ARG A 621 -4.58 -11.88 6.33
N ALA A 622 -4.17 -13.14 6.47
CA ALA A 622 -3.04 -13.50 7.33
C ALA A 622 -1.68 -13.09 6.74
N ILE A 623 -1.56 -12.94 5.41
CA ILE A 623 -0.36 -12.34 4.79
C ILE A 623 -0.31 -10.85 5.12
N PHE A 624 -1.45 -10.15 5.05
CA PHE A 624 -1.54 -8.74 5.46
C PHE A 624 -1.02 -8.56 6.90
N ASP A 625 -1.52 -9.34 7.86
CA ASP A 625 -1.09 -9.21 9.25
C ASP A 625 0.40 -9.52 9.44
N ARG A 626 0.97 -10.49 8.70
CA ARG A 626 2.40 -10.85 8.73
C ARG A 626 3.29 -9.71 8.27
N LEU A 627 2.86 -9.06 7.19
CA LEU A 627 3.63 -8.07 6.48
C LEU A 627 3.46 -6.68 7.11
N VAL A 628 2.24 -6.26 7.47
CA VAL A 628 2.01 -4.90 7.94
C VAL A 628 2.36 -4.75 9.42
N PHE A 629 2.15 -5.77 10.26
CA PHE A 629 2.32 -5.65 11.71
C PHE A 629 3.50 -6.47 12.25
N PRO A 630 4.31 -5.89 13.15
CA PRO A 630 4.19 -4.56 13.76
C PRO A 630 4.90 -3.42 13.01
N ARG A 631 5.32 -3.62 11.76
CA ARG A 631 6.10 -2.63 10.98
C ARG A 631 5.40 -1.27 10.85
N LEU A 632 4.07 -1.23 10.74
CA LEU A 632 3.29 0.01 10.76
C LEU A 632 3.56 0.86 12.02
N SER A 633 3.57 0.24 13.21
CA SER A 633 3.90 0.91 14.46
C SER A 633 5.35 1.38 14.52
N ALA A 634 6.27 0.69 13.86
CA ALA A 634 7.67 1.11 13.77
C ALA A 634 7.82 2.38 12.91
N VAL A 635 7.10 2.48 11.78
CA VAL A 635 7.06 3.71 10.97
C VAL A 635 6.40 4.86 11.74
N ALA A 636 5.32 4.58 12.47
CA ALA A 636 4.68 5.57 13.33
C ALA A 636 5.64 6.11 14.40
N GLU A 637 6.43 5.24 15.05
CA GLU A 637 7.44 5.66 16.00
C GLU A 637 8.57 6.48 15.36
N ALA A 638 9.00 6.14 14.15
CA ALA A 638 9.97 6.95 13.40
C ALA A 638 9.41 8.32 12.97
N GLY A 639 8.10 8.41 12.70
CA GLY A 639 7.40 9.64 12.36
C GLY A 639 7.18 10.59 13.55
N TRP A 640 7.08 10.04 14.76
CA TRP A 640 6.70 10.78 15.96
C TRP A 640 7.86 10.98 16.94
N THR A 641 8.56 9.93 17.31
CA THR A 641 9.59 9.96 18.37
C THR A 641 10.90 10.50 17.83
N LEU A 642 11.50 11.46 18.55
CA LEU A 642 12.82 12.01 18.19
C LEU A 642 13.90 10.91 18.17
N PRO A 643 14.89 10.96 17.26
CA PRO A 643 15.89 9.90 17.09
C PRO A 643 16.61 9.51 18.38
N GLU A 644 17.03 10.49 19.18
CA GLU A 644 17.72 10.29 20.47
C GLU A 644 16.84 9.65 21.55
N ARG A 645 15.53 9.58 21.32
CA ARG A 645 14.54 8.96 22.20
C ARG A 645 14.12 7.57 21.70
N LYS A 646 14.55 7.11 20.52
CA LYS A 646 14.24 5.77 20.01
C LYS A 646 15.01 4.69 20.80
N SER A 647 14.33 3.60 21.15
CA SER A 647 14.93 2.39 21.71
C SER A 647 14.22 1.14 21.19
N TRP A 648 14.93 0.30 20.43
CA TRP A 648 14.36 -0.96 19.91
C TRP A 648 13.89 -1.88 21.05
N GLU A 649 14.68 -2.05 22.11
CA GLU A 649 14.31 -2.89 23.25
C GLU A 649 13.04 -2.39 23.96
N ARG A 650 12.85 -1.07 24.03
CA ARG A 650 11.58 -0.50 24.50
C ARG A 650 10.46 -0.85 23.53
N PHE A 651 10.59 -0.48 22.27
CA PHE A 651 9.54 -0.68 21.26
C PHE A 651 9.09 -2.15 21.21
N LYS A 652 10.05 -3.07 21.11
CA LYS A 652 9.85 -4.52 21.13
C LYS A 652 9.07 -5.01 22.35
N ALA A 653 9.34 -4.44 23.54
CA ALA A 653 8.66 -4.80 24.78
C ALA A 653 7.20 -4.31 24.86
N LEU A 654 6.83 -3.31 24.05
CA LEU A 654 5.53 -2.65 24.10
C LEU A 654 4.63 -3.02 22.90
N VAL A 655 5.22 -3.28 21.73
CA VAL A 655 4.47 -3.31 20.46
C VAL A 655 3.47 -4.44 20.33
N GLY A 656 3.62 -5.53 21.09
CA GLY A 656 2.61 -6.59 21.14
C GLY A 656 1.26 -6.16 21.72
N LEU A 657 1.18 -4.99 22.35
CA LEU A 657 -0.09 -4.39 22.79
C LEU A 657 -0.79 -3.60 21.68
N MET A 658 -0.14 -3.29 20.56
CA MET A 658 -0.75 -2.55 19.46
C MET A 658 -1.77 -3.43 18.71
N PRO A 659 -2.91 -2.86 18.27
CA PRO A 659 -3.91 -3.61 17.52
C PRO A 659 -3.39 -3.97 16.12
N ILE A 660 -3.87 -5.09 15.60
CA ILE A 660 -3.63 -5.56 14.23
C ILE A 660 -4.95 -5.66 13.46
N MET A 661 -4.87 -5.78 12.13
CA MET A 661 -6.04 -5.66 11.26
C MET A 661 -6.98 -6.85 11.39
N TYR A 662 -6.50 -8.09 11.27
CA TYR A 662 -7.39 -9.26 11.23
C TYR A 662 -7.27 -10.20 12.43
N GLY A 663 -6.35 -9.93 13.36
CA GLY A 663 -6.16 -10.75 14.56
C GLY A 663 -5.40 -12.06 14.28
N ASN A 664 -4.83 -12.23 13.08
CA ASN A 664 -4.03 -13.40 12.75
C ASN A 664 -2.64 -13.24 13.35
N VAL A 665 -2.33 -14.03 14.37
CA VAL A 665 -0.98 -14.12 14.95
C VAL A 665 -0.20 -15.26 14.34
N GLU A 666 1.13 -15.15 14.35
CA GLU A 666 2.07 -16.08 13.70
C GLU A 666 1.68 -17.54 13.91
N GLN A 667 1.52 -18.24 12.78
CA GLN A 667 1.27 -19.67 12.65
C GLN A 667 2.15 -20.23 11.54
N ALA A 668 2.75 -21.39 11.79
CA ALA A 668 3.37 -22.19 10.73
C ALA A 668 2.25 -22.95 9.99
N ILE A 669 2.26 -22.88 8.66
CA ILE A 669 1.28 -23.56 7.79
C ILE A 669 1.88 -24.73 7.04
#